data_AF-A0A497IK96-F1
#
_entry.id   AF-A0A497IK96-F1
#
_cell.length_a   1.000
_cell.length_b   1.000
_cell.length_c   1.000
_cell.angle_alpha   90.00
_cell.angle_beta   90.00
_cell.angle_gamma   90.00
#
_symmetry.space_group_name_H-M   'P 1'
#
loop_
_entity.id
_entity.type
_entity.pdbx_description
1 polymer ?
#
loop_
_entity_poly.entity_id
_entity_poly.type
_entity_poly.pdbx_seq_one_letter_code
_entity_poly.pdbx_strand_id
1 'polypeptide(L)'
;MEYITHPLVKADTVEKRVYQLNLAAAALRESSLVVLPTGLGKTIVALLVLAQRLDSGKVLVLSPTKPLVEQHASFLKKVLRVSEDEIVMFTGSMPPHTREALWRDARVIVSTPQVIENDLLAGRIGLRDVAHITFDEAHRGTGNYAYVYIAKRYFDESVNPLVLGITASPGSSREKIQEVCSNLGLTHVEVRSEYDTEIQPHVFHRKIEWKIIKIPLEMEGLNDLLGSVLKDKMQKLAELGVIMAKQKKLTKTELLGVQKQLQAQLQRFPQHQTYQAVSIVAELFKITHAIELGETQGPQALIRYFERLEHEASSKGGSKASKRLMDDVRILKSVHALKKMDVTYPKIDAVKELVAEEVLRNPESRVIVFTNYRDTSELVTHALKEVEGVRAVRFVGQASKYKDTGLTQRQQAEIIEAFKAGEYNTLVATSVAEEGLDIPATDLIVFYEPVPSEIRSIQRKGRTGRKHEGRIVVLMARGSKDEAYYWSTDNKEKQMQKRIGELRNSLGEINPNKTMVQKAPQRQLLEFTESKDQTQTQTQIYIDHREIRSTVARELERLGARIKLETLEVGDYALSDRVCVERKTTSDLLSTVTDKGRNLFTQLSDIARNYERPILIIEGRDLYTQRRIHPNAIRGILAAITVDFHVPIIQTTDPEETAAIIYTIAKREQTDKKRSLHQHGKKTSQTLKEQQEYVISSISNIGPVAARKLLQHFKSIRAITSASEDELTEIGGIGKKTAERIREVTQSQYKG
;
A
#
# COMPACT_ATOMS: atom_id res chain seq x y z
N MET A 1 44.26 -5.78 0.95
CA MET A 1 43.04 -5.00 1.27
C MET A 1 43.21 -4.46 2.67
N GLU A 2 43.06 -3.16 2.88
CA GLU A 2 43.01 -2.59 4.23
C GLU A 2 41.59 -2.73 4.79
N TYR A 3 41.47 -3.04 6.07
CA TYR A 3 40.18 -3.14 6.78
C TYR A 3 40.02 -2.00 7.78
N ILE A 4 38.77 -1.67 8.12
CA ILE A 4 38.48 -0.64 9.12
C ILE A 4 38.80 -1.16 10.51
N THR A 5 39.50 -0.34 11.29
CA THR A 5 39.79 -0.59 12.72
C THR A 5 38.90 0.30 13.59
N HIS A 6 37.98 -0.30 14.35
CA HIS A 6 37.14 0.40 15.32
C HIS A 6 36.85 -0.53 16.51
N PRO A 7 36.81 -0.04 17.78
CA PRO A 7 36.62 -0.90 18.96
C PRO A 7 35.36 -1.78 18.90
N LEU A 8 34.26 -1.23 18.36
CA LEU A 8 32.96 -1.91 18.22
C LEU A 8 32.75 -2.59 16.86
N VAL A 9 33.75 -2.64 15.97
CA VAL A 9 33.66 -3.35 14.68
C VAL A 9 34.60 -4.55 14.71
N LYS A 10 34.11 -5.73 14.31
CA LYS A 10 34.89 -6.97 14.23
C LYS A 10 36.01 -6.81 13.19
N ALA A 11 37.20 -7.26 13.53
CA ALA A 11 38.35 -7.21 12.62
C ALA A 11 38.06 -7.95 11.30
N ASP A 12 38.65 -7.48 10.20
CA ASP A 12 38.56 -8.09 8.86
C ASP A 12 37.15 -8.24 8.26
N THR A 13 36.15 -7.56 8.82
CA THR A 13 34.76 -7.64 8.34
C THR A 13 34.37 -6.54 7.35
N VAL A 14 35.04 -5.38 7.39
CA VAL A 14 34.71 -4.21 6.57
C VAL A 14 35.96 -3.67 5.89
N GLU A 15 35.97 -3.70 4.57
CA GLU A 15 37.02 -3.09 3.75
C GLU A 15 37.05 -1.57 3.94
N LYS A 16 38.24 -1.01 4.13
CA LYS A 16 38.43 0.43 4.29
C LYS A 16 38.32 1.14 2.94
N ARG A 17 37.39 2.10 2.86
CA ARG A 17 37.25 3.01 1.71
C ARG A 17 37.20 4.45 2.19
N VAL A 18 38.13 5.28 1.70
CA VAL A 18 38.34 6.66 2.18
C VAL A 18 37.08 7.52 2.03
N TYR A 19 36.37 7.43 0.90
CA TYR A 19 35.13 8.20 0.72
C TYR A 19 34.05 7.83 1.75
N GLN A 20 33.98 6.57 2.19
CA GLN A 20 33.00 6.14 3.21
C GLN A 20 33.34 6.72 4.58
N LEU A 21 34.64 6.79 4.92
CA LEU A 21 35.12 7.44 6.14
C LEU A 21 34.80 8.95 6.12
N ASN A 22 35.03 9.62 5.00
CA ASN A 22 34.73 11.05 4.85
C ASN A 22 33.24 11.34 5.01
N LEU A 23 32.37 10.52 4.38
CA LEU A 23 30.92 10.65 4.53
C LEU A 23 30.46 10.39 5.97
N ALA A 24 31.01 9.38 6.63
CA ALA A 24 30.69 9.09 8.02
C ALA A 24 31.17 10.20 8.97
N ALA A 25 32.36 10.77 8.73
CA ALA A 25 32.89 11.88 9.50
C ALA A 25 32.03 13.15 9.36
N ALA A 26 31.53 13.45 8.16
CA ALA A 26 30.57 14.54 7.96
C ALA A 26 29.26 14.29 8.72
N ALA A 27 28.70 13.09 8.60
CA ALA A 27 27.47 12.69 9.29
C ALA A 27 27.58 12.60 10.82
N LEU A 28 28.81 12.51 11.37
CA LEU A 28 29.05 12.56 12.82
C LEU A 28 29.12 13.98 13.37
N ARG A 29 29.38 14.99 12.52
CA ARG A 29 29.43 16.40 12.95
C ARG A 29 28.03 17.01 13.04
N GLU A 30 27.16 16.67 12.10
CA GLU A 30 25.80 17.18 12.03
C GLU A 30 24.86 16.24 11.27
N SER A 31 23.56 16.42 11.50
CA SER A 31 22.49 15.61 10.91
C SER A 31 22.51 15.70 9.39
N SER A 32 22.83 14.59 8.71
CA SER A 32 23.23 14.61 7.31
C SER A 32 22.38 13.71 6.41
N LEU A 33 22.03 14.19 5.22
CA LEU A 33 21.49 13.39 4.12
C LEU A 33 22.64 12.91 3.22
N VAL A 34 22.97 11.64 3.27
CA VAL A 34 23.95 11.03 2.38
C VAL A 34 23.25 10.45 1.16
N VAL A 35 23.46 11.10 0.03
CA VAL A 35 23.03 10.66 -1.30
C VAL A 35 24.20 9.98 -1.97
N LEU A 36 24.18 8.66 -1.93
CA LEU A 36 25.20 7.82 -2.52
C LEU A 36 24.51 6.82 -3.45
N PRO A 37 25.00 6.61 -4.69
CA PRO A 37 24.52 5.52 -5.53
C PRO A 37 24.47 4.22 -4.73
N THR A 38 23.60 3.31 -5.15
CA THR A 38 23.57 1.99 -4.49
C THR A 38 24.95 1.36 -4.46
N GLY A 39 25.18 0.43 -3.52
CA GLY A 39 26.34 -0.46 -3.44
C GLY A 39 27.74 0.13 -3.45
N LEU A 40 27.83 1.44 -3.27
CA LEU A 40 29.01 2.12 -2.77
C LEU A 40 29.04 2.07 -1.23
N GLY A 41 28.24 1.20 -0.61
CA GLY A 41 28.27 0.94 0.83
C GLY A 41 27.58 1.98 1.70
N LYS A 42 26.35 2.40 1.35
CA LYS A 42 25.50 3.22 2.24
C LYS A 42 25.37 2.63 3.65
N THR A 43 25.16 1.31 3.73
CA THR A 43 25.10 0.58 5.00
C THR A 43 26.42 0.64 5.77
N ILE A 44 27.57 0.73 5.09
CA ILE A 44 28.87 0.91 5.74
C ILE A 44 29.00 2.31 6.32
N VAL A 45 28.56 3.35 5.60
CA VAL A 45 28.50 4.72 6.16
C VAL A 45 27.63 4.73 7.42
N ALA A 46 26.43 4.14 7.35
CA ALA A 46 25.54 4.05 8.50
C ALA A 46 26.15 3.26 9.67
N LEU A 47 26.83 2.15 9.39
CA LEU A 47 27.57 1.37 10.38
C LEU A 47 28.62 2.21 11.12
N LEU A 48 29.40 3.02 10.40
CA LEU A 48 30.45 3.83 11.02
C LEU A 48 29.86 4.90 11.94
N VAL A 49 28.77 5.55 11.51
CA VAL A 49 28.09 6.56 12.33
C VAL A 49 27.45 5.92 13.57
N LEU A 50 26.71 4.81 13.40
CA LEU A 50 26.08 4.15 14.55
C LEU A 50 27.12 3.56 15.51
N ALA A 51 28.24 3.02 15.01
CA ALA A 51 29.28 2.44 15.86
C ALA A 51 29.91 3.51 16.76
N GLN A 52 30.12 4.71 16.24
CA GLN A 52 30.64 5.84 17.02
C GLN A 52 29.60 6.39 18.02
N ARG A 53 28.30 6.30 17.71
CA ARG A 53 27.21 6.81 18.56
C ARG A 53 26.72 5.82 19.61
N LEU A 54 27.07 4.53 19.48
CA LEU A 54 26.72 3.47 20.42
C LEU A 54 27.28 3.67 21.84
N ASP A 55 28.31 4.50 22.00
CA ASP A 55 28.86 4.87 23.30
C ASP A 55 28.02 5.96 24.01
N SER A 56 27.17 6.66 23.26
CA SER A 56 26.34 7.76 23.77
C SER A 56 24.89 7.36 24.09
N GLY A 57 24.49 6.14 23.74
CA GLY A 57 23.12 5.64 23.97
C GLY A 57 22.71 4.57 22.96
N LYS A 58 21.40 4.33 22.87
CA LYS A 58 20.82 3.36 21.93
C LYS A 58 20.85 3.91 20.51
N VAL A 59 20.96 3.04 19.52
CA VAL A 59 20.86 3.43 18.10
C VAL A 59 19.66 2.75 17.44
N LEU A 60 18.93 3.52 16.65
CA LEU A 60 17.74 3.05 15.92
C LEU A 60 17.98 3.11 14.41
N VAL A 61 17.80 2.00 13.73
CA VAL A 61 17.87 1.89 12.27
C VAL A 61 16.48 1.60 11.72
N LEU A 62 15.94 2.55 10.96
CA LEU A 62 14.61 2.45 10.37
C LEU A 62 14.70 2.07 8.91
N SER A 63 13.99 1.02 8.51
CA SER A 63 13.96 0.55 7.11
C SER A 63 12.54 0.27 6.62
N PRO A 64 12.20 0.57 5.36
CA PRO A 64 10.80 0.58 4.92
C PRO A 64 10.11 -0.80 4.86
N THR A 65 10.88 -1.89 4.78
CA THR A 65 10.33 -3.24 4.55
C THR A 65 10.94 -4.26 5.51
N LYS A 66 10.18 -5.31 5.84
CA LYS A 66 10.63 -6.40 6.72
C LYS A 66 11.91 -7.10 6.22
N PRO A 67 12.07 -7.42 4.92
CA PRO A 67 13.31 -8.03 4.42
C PRO A 67 14.54 -7.12 4.59
N LEU A 68 14.40 -5.80 4.41
CA LEU A 68 15.51 -4.86 4.65
C LEU A 68 15.90 -4.82 6.14
N VAL A 69 14.90 -4.85 7.02
CA VAL A 69 15.12 -4.93 8.47
C VAL A 69 15.90 -6.20 8.83
N GLU A 70 15.49 -7.37 8.31
CA GLU A 70 16.20 -8.64 8.53
C GLU A 70 17.62 -8.61 7.98
N GLN A 71 17.80 -8.06 6.76
CA GLN A 71 19.11 -7.92 6.12
C GLN A 71 20.06 -7.05 6.94
N HIS A 72 19.61 -5.86 7.37
CA HIS A 72 20.44 -4.94 8.15
C HIS A 72 20.73 -5.50 9.54
N ALA A 73 19.77 -6.13 10.21
CA ALA A 73 20.01 -6.77 11.51
C ALA A 73 21.06 -7.90 11.40
N SER A 74 20.94 -8.77 10.41
CA SER A 74 21.92 -9.84 10.14
C SER A 74 23.31 -9.28 9.84
N PHE A 75 23.38 -8.24 9.01
CA PHE A 75 24.63 -7.53 8.71
C PHE A 75 25.28 -6.94 9.97
N LEU A 76 24.50 -6.26 10.82
CA LEU A 76 25.01 -5.65 12.06
C LEU A 76 25.48 -6.70 13.06
N LYS A 77 24.76 -7.82 13.24
CA LYS A 77 25.22 -8.95 14.09
C LYS A 77 26.55 -9.53 13.62
N LYS A 78 26.71 -9.66 12.30
CA LYS A 78 27.95 -10.17 11.70
C LYS A 78 29.14 -9.23 11.92
N VAL A 79 28.92 -7.91 11.96
CA VAL A 79 29.98 -6.90 11.87
C VAL A 79 30.28 -6.20 13.20
N LEU A 80 29.29 -5.98 14.06
CA LEU A 80 29.48 -5.31 15.34
C LEU A 80 30.04 -6.26 16.42
N ARG A 81 30.84 -5.72 17.33
CA ARG A 81 31.26 -6.34 18.60
C ARG A 81 30.28 -5.95 19.71
N VAL A 82 29.02 -6.29 19.52
CA VAL A 82 27.92 -6.13 20.48
C VAL A 82 27.28 -7.51 20.65
N SER A 83 26.75 -7.83 21.84
CA SER A 83 26.10 -9.13 22.02
C SER A 83 24.93 -9.27 21.03
N GLU A 84 24.74 -10.45 20.45
CA GLU A 84 23.67 -10.65 19.47
C GLU A 84 22.27 -10.44 20.06
N ASP A 85 22.13 -10.60 21.37
CA ASP A 85 20.89 -10.36 22.13
C ASP A 85 20.58 -8.86 22.31
N GLU A 86 21.61 -8.00 22.26
CA GLU A 86 21.46 -6.54 22.34
C GLU A 86 21.15 -5.90 20.98
N ILE A 87 21.19 -6.69 19.89
CA ILE A 87 20.81 -6.28 18.53
C ILE A 87 19.43 -6.88 18.22
N VAL A 88 18.40 -6.09 18.48
CA VAL A 88 17.00 -6.54 18.40
C VAL A 88 16.33 -6.08 17.11
N MET A 89 15.44 -6.93 16.62
CA MET A 89 14.66 -6.67 15.42
C MET A 89 13.18 -6.52 15.78
N PHE A 90 12.59 -5.38 15.45
CA PHE A 90 11.16 -5.15 15.65
C PHE A 90 10.40 -5.31 14.33
N THR A 91 9.43 -6.20 14.34
CA THR A 91 8.53 -6.47 13.22
C THR A 91 7.09 -6.52 13.70
N GLY A 92 6.13 -6.31 12.80
CA GLY A 92 4.71 -6.33 13.15
C GLY A 92 4.20 -7.67 13.70
N SER A 93 4.96 -8.76 13.58
CA SER A 93 4.63 -10.07 14.14
C SER A 93 5.08 -10.25 15.59
N MET A 94 5.98 -9.42 16.10
CA MET A 94 6.43 -9.51 17.49
C MET A 94 5.37 -8.89 18.42
N PRO A 95 4.99 -9.51 19.55
CA PRO A 95 4.02 -8.92 20.47
C PRO A 95 4.51 -7.60 21.09
N PRO A 96 3.63 -6.60 21.33
CA PRO A 96 4.03 -5.30 21.89
C PRO A 96 4.74 -5.38 23.24
N HIS A 97 4.28 -6.23 24.17
CA HIS A 97 4.89 -6.38 25.49
C HIS A 97 6.32 -6.93 25.40
N THR A 98 6.58 -7.83 24.44
CA THR A 98 7.92 -8.36 24.18
C THR A 98 8.84 -7.27 23.64
N ARG A 99 8.34 -6.41 22.74
CA ARG A 99 9.10 -5.27 22.22
C ARG A 99 9.45 -4.28 23.33
N GLU A 100 8.51 -3.97 24.22
CA GLU A 100 8.76 -3.09 25.35
C GLU A 100 9.86 -3.63 26.27
N ALA A 101 9.85 -4.92 26.59
CA ALA A 101 10.89 -5.56 27.39
C ALA A 101 12.26 -5.48 26.68
N LEU A 102 12.32 -5.91 25.41
CA LEU A 102 13.55 -5.90 24.61
C LEU A 102 14.12 -4.49 24.40
N TRP A 103 13.28 -3.47 24.31
CA TRP A 103 13.73 -2.08 24.15
C TRP A 103 14.63 -1.61 25.31
N ARG A 104 14.35 -2.08 26.54
CA ARG A 104 15.10 -1.67 27.74
C ARG A 104 16.55 -2.10 27.66
N ASP A 105 16.80 -3.34 27.25
CA ASP A 105 18.14 -3.94 27.23
C ASP A 105 18.87 -3.77 25.89
N ALA A 106 18.15 -3.52 24.79
CA ALA A 106 18.75 -3.38 23.48
C ALA A 106 19.69 -2.18 23.36
N ARG A 107 20.81 -2.35 22.64
CA ARG A 107 21.70 -1.26 22.24
C ARG A 107 21.47 -0.83 20.79
N VAL A 108 21.12 -1.79 19.93
CA VAL A 108 20.84 -1.57 18.51
C VAL A 108 19.45 -2.10 18.21
N ILE A 109 18.58 -1.24 17.68
CA ILE A 109 17.23 -1.60 17.27
C ILE A 109 17.13 -1.42 15.76
N VAL A 110 16.70 -2.47 15.04
CA VAL A 110 16.39 -2.39 13.61
C VAL A 110 14.89 -2.65 13.42
N SER A 111 14.16 -1.73 12.80
CA SER A 111 12.70 -1.81 12.74
C SER A 111 12.10 -1.20 11.47
N THR A 112 10.89 -1.64 11.14
CA THR A 112 10.02 -0.84 10.26
C THR A 112 9.49 0.37 11.02
N PRO A 113 9.29 1.52 10.34
CA PRO A 113 8.95 2.75 11.04
C PRO A 113 7.56 2.74 11.66
N GLN A 114 6.59 2.05 11.06
CA GLN A 114 5.25 1.95 11.63
C GLN A 114 5.25 1.25 13.00
N VAL A 115 6.14 0.28 13.23
CA VAL A 115 6.21 -0.41 14.53
C VAL A 115 6.70 0.55 15.62
N ILE A 116 7.75 1.33 15.33
CA ILE A 116 8.28 2.33 16.26
C ILE A 116 7.25 3.42 16.53
N GLU A 117 6.62 3.97 15.48
CA GLU A 117 5.56 4.96 15.62
C GLU A 117 4.44 4.47 16.54
N ASN A 118 3.95 3.24 16.34
CA ASN A 118 2.86 2.69 17.16
C ASN A 118 3.25 2.52 18.64
N ASP A 119 4.52 2.17 18.91
CA ASP A 119 5.01 1.99 20.27
C ASP A 119 5.28 3.33 20.97
N LEU A 120 5.68 4.36 20.22
CA LEU A 120 5.79 5.74 20.70
C LEU A 120 4.42 6.32 21.04
N LEU A 121 3.43 6.21 20.13
CA LEU A 121 2.08 6.71 20.34
C LEU A 121 1.40 6.08 21.56
N ALA A 122 1.68 4.81 21.85
CA ALA A 122 1.18 4.13 23.04
C ALA A 122 1.97 4.43 24.33
N GLY A 123 3.06 5.18 24.24
CA GLY A 123 3.96 5.41 25.37
C GLY A 123 4.64 4.14 25.89
N ARG A 124 4.82 3.11 25.06
CA ARG A 124 5.53 1.87 25.42
C ARG A 124 7.04 2.05 25.37
N ILE A 125 7.52 2.87 24.44
CA ILE A 125 8.94 3.21 24.28
C ILE A 125 9.09 4.73 24.27
N GLY A 126 10.31 5.22 24.51
CA GLY A 126 10.65 6.64 24.44
C GLY A 126 12.00 6.84 23.75
N LEU A 127 12.24 8.03 23.21
CA LEU A 127 13.44 8.33 22.41
C LEU A 127 14.53 9.06 23.18
N ARG A 128 14.30 9.35 24.47
CA ARG A 128 15.24 10.09 25.33
C ARG A 128 16.65 9.48 25.38
N ASP A 129 16.74 8.15 25.44
CA ASP A 129 18.01 7.40 25.54
C ASP A 129 18.56 6.96 24.16
N VAL A 130 17.92 7.40 23.08
CA VAL A 130 18.37 7.15 21.71
C VAL A 130 19.37 8.25 21.34
N ALA A 131 20.58 7.83 20.96
CA ALA A 131 21.68 8.72 20.59
C ALA A 131 21.82 8.93 19.08
N HIS A 132 21.23 8.04 18.27
CA HIS A 132 21.29 8.12 16.82
C HIS A 132 20.10 7.43 16.14
N ILE A 133 19.55 8.07 15.10
CA ILE A 133 18.58 7.44 14.19
C ILE A 133 19.12 7.45 12.75
N THR A 134 19.19 6.26 12.14
CA THR A 134 19.42 6.12 10.69
C THR A 134 18.08 5.91 9.98
N PHE A 135 17.75 6.79 9.06
CA PHE A 135 16.62 6.65 8.14
C PHE A 135 17.09 6.05 6.81
N ASP A 136 16.85 4.76 6.61
CA ASP A 136 17.11 4.10 5.33
C ASP A 136 16.02 4.46 4.30
N GLU A 137 16.42 4.63 3.04
CA GLU A 137 15.58 5.19 1.98
C GLU A 137 14.89 6.50 2.40
N ALA A 138 15.70 7.44 2.91
CA ALA A 138 15.26 8.71 3.51
C ALA A 138 14.33 9.56 2.62
N HIS A 139 14.36 9.35 1.30
CA HIS A 139 13.45 10.01 0.35
C HIS A 139 11.96 9.73 0.59
N ARG A 140 11.62 8.76 1.47
CA ARG A 140 10.26 8.49 1.94
C ARG A 140 9.79 9.43 3.05
N GLY A 141 10.68 10.23 3.64
CA GLY A 141 10.39 11.21 4.71
C GLY A 141 9.59 12.42 4.25
N THR A 142 8.46 12.20 3.57
CA THR A 142 7.57 13.23 3.00
C THR A 142 6.13 13.01 3.43
N GLY A 143 5.33 14.06 3.49
CA GLY A 143 3.91 13.99 3.89
C GLY A 143 3.70 13.29 5.24
N ASN A 144 2.72 12.38 5.30
CA ASN A 144 2.32 11.71 6.55
C ASN A 144 3.10 10.43 6.87
N TYR A 145 4.23 10.17 6.19
CA TYR A 145 5.01 8.96 6.44
C TYR A 145 5.56 8.91 7.86
N ALA A 146 5.63 7.71 8.44
CA ALA A 146 6.03 7.46 9.83
C ALA A 146 7.38 8.10 10.22
N TYR A 147 8.33 8.21 9.28
CA TYR A 147 9.61 8.89 9.52
C TYR A 147 9.45 10.33 10.01
N VAL A 148 8.46 11.06 9.46
CA VAL A 148 8.26 12.48 9.79
C VAL A 148 7.85 12.63 11.25
N TYR A 149 6.93 11.78 11.72
CA TYR A 149 6.51 11.76 13.13
C TYR A 149 7.67 11.36 14.05
N ILE A 150 8.39 10.28 13.73
CA ILE A 150 9.50 9.78 14.56
C ILE A 150 10.63 10.81 14.63
N ALA A 151 11.00 11.44 13.52
CA ALA A 151 12.05 12.45 13.49
C ALA A 151 11.68 13.64 14.37
N LYS A 152 10.48 14.19 14.21
CA LYS A 152 9.99 15.29 15.06
C LYS A 152 10.05 14.92 16.55
N ARG A 153 9.51 13.76 16.91
CA ARG A 153 9.51 13.25 18.28
C ARG A 153 10.92 13.06 18.84
N TYR A 154 11.84 12.58 18.02
CA TYR A 154 13.24 12.39 18.40
C TYR A 154 13.95 13.70 18.74
N PHE A 155 13.75 14.74 17.93
CA PHE A 155 14.31 16.07 18.22
C PHE A 155 13.66 16.74 19.43
N ASP A 156 12.39 16.43 19.73
CA ASP A 156 11.70 16.95 20.91
C ASP A 156 12.12 16.24 22.22
N GLU A 157 12.46 14.94 22.18
CA GLU A 157 12.73 14.13 23.38
C GLU A 157 14.21 13.82 23.66
N SER A 158 15.05 13.67 22.63
CA SER A 158 16.44 13.22 22.78
C SER A 158 17.33 14.33 23.36
N VAL A 159 18.29 13.94 24.20
CA VAL A 159 19.23 14.86 24.83
C VAL A 159 20.23 15.45 23.82
N ASN A 160 20.65 14.66 22.83
CA ASN A 160 21.62 15.07 21.82
C ASN A 160 21.29 14.40 20.47
N PRO A 161 20.24 14.87 19.78
CA PRO A 161 19.73 14.21 18.59
C PRO A 161 20.71 14.34 17.43
N LEU A 162 21.14 13.18 16.91
CA LEU A 162 21.83 13.06 15.62
C LEU A 162 21.04 12.12 14.72
N VAL A 163 20.82 12.53 13.46
CA VAL A 163 20.17 11.68 12.45
C VAL A 163 21.02 11.53 11.20
N LEU A 164 20.91 10.37 10.56
CA LEU A 164 21.51 10.11 9.26
C LEU A 164 20.42 9.64 8.30
N GLY A 165 20.16 10.42 7.25
CA GLY A 165 19.36 9.98 6.12
C GLY A 165 20.26 9.34 5.07
N ILE A 166 19.99 8.11 4.66
CA ILE A 166 20.68 7.48 3.52
C ILE A 166 19.70 7.22 2.38
N THR A 167 20.08 7.57 1.15
CA THR A 167 19.26 7.29 -0.03
C THR A 167 20.11 7.16 -1.30
N ALA A 168 19.64 6.33 -2.23
CA ALA A 168 20.20 6.29 -3.59
C ALA A 168 19.69 7.41 -4.49
N SER A 169 18.50 7.92 -4.18
CA SER A 169 17.81 8.92 -4.99
C SER A 169 17.02 9.83 -4.05
N PRO A 170 17.40 11.11 -3.92
CA PRO A 170 16.82 11.99 -2.92
C PRO A 170 15.44 12.55 -3.33
N GLY A 171 15.00 12.30 -4.57
CA GLY A 171 13.72 12.77 -5.10
C GLY A 171 13.86 13.35 -6.50
N SER A 172 12.72 13.69 -7.12
CA SER A 172 12.66 14.21 -8.50
C SER A 172 12.64 15.74 -8.60
N SER A 173 12.73 16.49 -7.49
CA SER A 173 12.78 17.95 -7.51
C SER A 173 13.48 18.50 -6.27
N ARG A 174 13.95 19.76 -6.34
CA ARG A 174 14.64 20.44 -5.23
C ARG A 174 13.72 20.60 -4.02
N GLU A 175 12.47 20.95 -4.26
CA GLU A 175 11.43 21.16 -3.24
C GLU A 175 11.22 19.88 -2.43
N LYS A 176 11.24 18.72 -3.10
CA LYS A 176 11.07 17.43 -2.43
C LYS A 176 12.27 17.07 -1.55
N ILE A 177 13.47 17.45 -1.96
CA ILE A 177 14.69 17.23 -1.14
C ILE A 177 14.66 18.14 0.07
N GLN A 178 14.28 19.40 -0.10
CA GLN A 178 14.07 20.34 1.01
C GLN A 178 12.98 19.85 1.97
N GLU A 179 11.88 19.32 1.44
CA GLU A 179 10.82 18.71 2.26
C GLU A 179 11.38 17.57 3.11
N VAL A 180 12.14 16.64 2.52
CA VAL A 180 12.78 15.53 3.25
C VAL A 180 13.75 16.05 4.31
N CYS A 181 14.61 17.01 3.98
CA CYS A 181 15.56 17.57 4.93
C CYS A 181 14.86 18.26 6.10
N SER A 182 13.84 19.06 5.81
CA SER A 182 13.02 19.75 6.82
C SER A 182 12.32 18.75 7.74
N ASN A 183 11.65 17.75 7.16
CA ASN A 183 10.87 16.77 7.93
C ASN A 183 11.73 15.86 8.80
N LEU A 184 12.95 15.55 8.36
CA LEU A 184 13.85 14.65 9.10
C LEU A 184 14.87 15.39 9.95
N GLY A 185 14.90 16.72 9.95
CA GLY A 185 15.88 17.53 10.69
C GLY A 185 17.31 17.39 10.17
N LEU A 186 17.48 17.25 8.85
CA LEU A 186 18.78 17.12 8.19
C LEU A 186 19.30 18.51 7.82
N THR A 187 20.46 18.88 8.37
CA THR A 187 21.08 20.20 8.18
C THR A 187 22.11 20.21 7.05
N HIS A 188 22.69 19.05 6.76
CA HIS A 188 23.72 18.90 5.73
C HIS A 188 23.32 17.87 4.68
N VAL A 189 23.80 18.05 3.44
CA VAL A 189 23.53 17.11 2.34
C VAL A 189 24.83 16.79 1.62
N GLU A 190 25.25 15.52 1.72
CA GLU A 190 26.42 15.00 1.02
C GLU A 190 25.97 14.21 -0.20
N VAL A 191 26.35 14.69 -1.39
CA VAL A 191 26.05 13.98 -2.65
C VAL A 191 27.33 13.44 -3.26
N ARG A 192 27.32 12.15 -3.57
CA ARG A 192 28.38 11.45 -4.29
C ARG A 192 27.82 10.85 -5.58
N SER A 193 28.63 10.79 -6.62
CA SER A 193 28.30 10.23 -7.92
C SER A 193 29.24 9.10 -8.27
N GLU A 194 28.80 8.20 -9.15
CA GLU A 194 29.66 7.12 -9.66
C GLU A 194 30.80 7.64 -10.54
N TYR A 195 30.74 8.90 -10.96
CA TYR A 195 31.78 9.57 -11.74
C TYR A 195 32.82 10.28 -10.88
N ASP A 196 32.64 10.32 -9.54
CA ASP A 196 33.65 10.92 -8.67
C ASP A 196 34.92 10.06 -8.72
N THR A 197 36.08 10.71 -8.88
CA THR A 197 37.39 10.05 -9.02
C THR A 197 37.71 9.09 -7.86
N GLU A 198 37.31 9.45 -6.64
CA GLU A 198 37.49 8.62 -5.43
C GLU A 198 36.56 7.38 -5.39
N ILE A 199 35.53 7.35 -6.24
CA ILE A 199 34.47 6.35 -6.23
C ILE A 199 34.57 5.41 -7.43
N GLN A 200 35.02 5.91 -8.60
CA GLN A 200 35.19 5.14 -9.83
C GLN A 200 35.88 3.78 -9.66
N PRO A 201 36.97 3.64 -8.86
CA PRO A 201 37.62 2.34 -8.63
C PRO A 201 36.71 1.28 -7.97
N HIS A 202 35.61 1.71 -7.36
CA HIS A 202 34.65 0.86 -6.66
C HIS A 202 33.31 0.75 -7.41
N VAL A 203 33.17 1.38 -8.57
CA VAL A 203 31.96 1.30 -9.41
C VAL A 203 32.13 0.18 -10.43
N PHE A 204 31.48 -0.94 -10.16
CA PHE A 204 31.30 -2.00 -11.14
C PHE A 204 30.19 -1.60 -12.12
N HIS A 205 30.57 -1.10 -13.29
CA HIS A 205 29.63 -0.81 -14.36
C HIS A 205 29.16 -2.12 -14.98
N ARG A 206 27.86 -2.43 -14.86
CA ARG A 206 27.27 -3.54 -15.61
C ARG A 206 26.98 -3.07 -17.03
N LYS A 207 27.56 -3.73 -18.03
CA LYS A 207 27.20 -3.49 -19.43
C LYS A 207 25.76 -3.97 -19.65
N ILE A 208 24.83 -3.03 -19.81
CA ILE A 208 23.48 -3.35 -20.29
C ILE A 208 23.55 -3.53 -21.79
N GLU A 209 23.19 -4.72 -22.25
CA GLU A 209 23.07 -5.03 -23.66
C GLU A 209 21.62 -4.83 -24.11
N TRP A 210 21.41 -3.98 -25.12
CA TRP A 210 20.09 -3.74 -25.69
C TRP A 210 19.92 -4.58 -26.95
N LYS A 211 19.00 -5.55 -26.95
CA LYS A 211 18.66 -6.35 -28.13
C LYS A 211 17.38 -5.79 -28.75
N ILE A 212 17.53 -5.14 -29.91
CA ILE A 212 16.41 -4.53 -30.64
C ILE A 212 15.71 -5.62 -31.44
N ILE A 213 14.41 -5.77 -31.21
CA ILE A 213 13.55 -6.76 -31.85
C ILE A 213 12.62 -6.06 -32.84
N LYS A 214 12.52 -6.57 -34.06
CA LYS A 214 11.55 -6.08 -35.06
C LYS A 214 10.20 -6.75 -34.84
N ILE A 215 9.13 -5.98 -34.93
CA ILE A 215 7.76 -6.50 -34.87
C ILE A 215 7.50 -7.30 -36.17
N PRO A 216 6.92 -8.52 -36.11
CA PRO A 216 6.56 -9.29 -37.30
C PRO A 216 5.58 -8.56 -38.22
N LEU A 217 5.69 -8.76 -39.54
CA LEU A 217 4.84 -8.12 -40.54
C LEU A 217 3.35 -8.50 -40.36
N GLU A 218 3.09 -9.72 -39.92
CA GLU A 218 1.76 -10.24 -39.63
C GLU A 218 1.05 -9.45 -38.52
N MET A 219 1.84 -8.83 -37.62
CA MET A 219 1.32 -7.97 -36.55
C MET A 219 1.07 -6.53 -37.01
N GLU A 220 1.74 -6.05 -38.07
CA GLU A 220 1.52 -4.70 -38.60
C GLU A 220 0.08 -4.53 -39.10
N GLY A 221 -0.44 -5.48 -39.87
CA GLY A 221 -1.84 -5.45 -40.33
C GLY A 221 -2.87 -5.50 -39.21
N LEU A 222 -2.56 -6.15 -38.08
CA LEU A 222 -3.39 -6.12 -36.88
C LEU A 222 -3.32 -4.76 -36.19
N ASN A 223 -2.13 -4.17 -36.07
CA ASN A 223 -1.92 -2.86 -35.47
C ASN A 223 -2.65 -1.76 -36.26
N ASP A 224 -2.75 -1.88 -37.59
CA ASP A 224 -3.55 -0.98 -38.41
C ASP A 224 -5.05 -1.06 -38.10
N LEU A 225 -5.59 -2.28 -37.96
CA LEU A 225 -7.00 -2.48 -37.57
C LEU A 225 -7.27 -1.88 -36.19
N LEU A 226 -6.45 -2.20 -35.19
CA LEU A 226 -6.60 -1.67 -33.83
C LEU A 226 -6.38 -0.15 -33.77
N GLY A 227 -5.41 0.36 -34.54
CA GLY A 227 -5.12 1.78 -34.69
C GLY A 227 -6.28 2.56 -35.32
N SER A 228 -6.99 1.95 -36.27
CA SER A 228 -8.19 2.55 -36.85
C SER A 228 -9.36 2.64 -35.85
N VAL A 229 -9.50 1.65 -34.96
CA VAL A 229 -10.47 1.69 -33.85
C VAL A 229 -10.08 2.82 -32.88
N LEU A 230 -8.81 2.88 -32.46
CA LEU A 230 -8.30 3.93 -31.59
C LEU A 230 -8.57 5.33 -32.19
N LYS A 231 -8.27 5.53 -33.48
CA LYS A 231 -8.50 6.80 -34.20
C LYS A 231 -9.97 7.21 -34.21
N ASP A 232 -10.89 6.28 -34.49
CA ASP A 232 -12.34 6.54 -34.46
C ASP A 232 -12.81 6.98 -33.07
N LYS A 233 -12.36 6.31 -32.00
CA LYS A 233 -12.72 6.68 -30.62
C LYS A 233 -12.13 8.04 -30.22
N MET A 234 -10.90 8.33 -30.64
CA MET A 234 -10.26 9.63 -30.45
C MET A 234 -11.03 10.75 -31.14
N GLN A 235 -11.46 10.54 -32.38
CA GLN A 235 -12.25 11.53 -33.12
C GLN A 235 -13.58 11.82 -32.41
N LYS A 236 -14.31 10.80 -31.97
CA LYS A 236 -15.55 10.96 -31.20
C LYS A 236 -15.33 11.73 -29.89
N LEU A 237 -14.18 11.55 -29.24
CA LEU A 237 -13.84 12.29 -28.02
C LEU A 237 -13.54 13.77 -28.32
N ALA A 238 -12.94 14.06 -29.47
CA ALA A 238 -12.73 15.43 -29.95
C ALA A 238 -14.04 16.12 -30.35
N GLU A 239 -14.96 15.41 -31.01
CA GLU A 239 -16.31 15.91 -31.36
C GLU A 239 -17.13 16.30 -30.11
N LEU A 240 -16.89 15.61 -28.99
CA LEU A 240 -17.47 15.93 -27.68
C LEU A 240 -16.76 17.10 -26.96
N GLY A 241 -15.75 17.73 -27.58
CA GLY A 241 -15.01 18.85 -27.02
C GLY A 241 -14.10 18.50 -25.83
N VAL A 242 -13.83 17.21 -25.60
CA VAL A 242 -13.05 16.75 -24.44
C VAL A 242 -11.55 16.86 -24.70
N ILE A 243 -11.13 16.69 -25.94
CA ILE A 243 -9.74 16.80 -26.39
C ILE A 243 -9.66 17.68 -27.64
N MET A 244 -8.47 18.17 -27.97
CA MET A 244 -8.27 18.98 -29.18
C MET A 244 -8.37 18.11 -30.45
N ALA A 245 -9.05 18.60 -31.48
CA ALA A 245 -9.23 17.88 -32.76
C ALA A 245 -7.92 17.51 -33.46
N LYS A 246 -6.82 18.24 -33.20
CA LYS A 246 -5.49 17.95 -33.76
C LYS A 246 -4.69 16.91 -32.96
N GLN A 247 -5.19 16.45 -31.81
CA GLN A 247 -4.45 15.54 -30.92
C GLN A 247 -4.45 14.10 -31.46
N LYS A 248 -3.31 13.67 -32.01
CA LYS A 248 -3.17 12.36 -32.69
C LYS A 248 -2.96 11.17 -31.76
N LYS A 249 -2.38 11.38 -30.57
CA LYS A 249 -2.10 10.35 -29.57
C LYS A 249 -2.29 10.93 -28.16
N LEU A 250 -2.74 10.10 -27.23
CA LEU A 250 -2.76 10.40 -25.79
C LEU A 250 -1.87 9.40 -25.07
N THR A 251 -1.00 9.89 -24.21
CA THR A 251 -0.27 9.06 -23.25
C THR A 251 -1.23 8.50 -22.20
N LYS A 252 -0.84 7.42 -21.52
CA LYS A 252 -1.62 6.85 -20.41
C LYS A 252 -1.87 7.87 -19.30
N THR A 253 -0.90 8.75 -19.03
CA THR A 253 -1.00 9.84 -18.05
C THR A 253 -2.04 10.87 -18.46
N GLU A 254 -2.06 11.27 -19.74
CA GLU A 254 -3.07 12.19 -20.26
C GLU A 254 -4.47 11.55 -20.26
N LEU A 255 -4.60 10.28 -20.66
CA LEU A 255 -5.87 9.54 -20.57
C LEU A 255 -6.41 9.49 -19.14
N LEU A 256 -5.54 9.27 -18.14
CA LEU A 256 -5.92 9.33 -16.72
C LEU A 256 -6.31 10.75 -16.30
N GLY A 257 -5.63 11.78 -16.82
CA GLY A 257 -5.99 13.18 -16.62
C GLY A 257 -7.37 13.52 -17.18
N VAL A 258 -7.64 13.13 -18.43
CA VAL A 258 -8.95 13.28 -19.07
C VAL A 258 -10.03 12.51 -18.30
N GLN A 259 -9.74 11.28 -17.87
CA GLN A 259 -10.64 10.51 -17.03
C GLN A 259 -10.96 11.27 -15.74
N LYS A 260 -9.95 11.83 -15.06
CA LYS A 260 -10.12 12.66 -13.84
C LYS A 260 -10.93 13.93 -14.10
N GLN A 261 -10.68 14.64 -15.20
CA GLN A 261 -11.41 15.85 -15.58
C GLN A 261 -12.88 15.54 -15.91
N LEU A 262 -13.12 14.53 -16.76
CA LEU A 262 -14.46 14.04 -17.01
C LEU A 262 -15.09 13.64 -15.69
N GLN A 263 -14.32 12.96 -14.80
CA GLN A 263 -14.57 12.63 -13.38
C GLN A 263 -14.69 13.82 -12.39
N ALA A 264 -14.48 15.07 -12.81
CA ALA A 264 -14.92 16.27 -12.09
C ALA A 264 -16.21 16.89 -12.69
N GLN A 265 -16.39 16.85 -14.02
CA GLN A 265 -17.58 17.35 -14.73
C GLN A 265 -18.96 16.69 -14.39
N LEU A 266 -19.21 15.37 -14.59
CA LEU A 266 -20.44 14.69 -14.07
C LEU A 266 -20.78 14.96 -12.59
N GLN A 267 -19.84 15.30 -11.71
CA GLN A 267 -20.16 15.64 -10.30
C GLN A 267 -20.84 17.00 -10.20
N ARG A 268 -20.38 17.95 -11.01
CA ARG A 268 -20.90 19.32 -11.03
C ARG A 268 -22.14 19.43 -11.91
N PHE A 269 -22.11 18.82 -13.10
CA PHE A 269 -23.17 18.89 -14.11
C PHE A 269 -23.26 17.56 -14.90
N PRO A 270 -24.10 16.60 -14.48
CA PRO A 270 -24.26 15.34 -15.19
C PRO A 270 -25.05 15.53 -16.50
N GLN A 271 -24.34 15.58 -17.63
CA GLN A 271 -24.93 15.67 -18.97
C GLN A 271 -24.74 14.36 -19.75
N HIS A 272 -25.66 14.06 -20.68
CA HIS A 272 -25.59 12.87 -21.54
C HIS A 272 -24.26 12.77 -22.29
N GLN A 273 -23.77 13.89 -22.83
CA GLN A 273 -22.48 13.98 -23.53
C GLN A 273 -21.30 13.56 -22.66
N THR A 274 -21.31 13.91 -21.37
CA THR A 274 -20.24 13.55 -20.44
C THR A 274 -20.25 12.04 -20.11
N TYR A 275 -21.43 11.41 -20.01
CA TYR A 275 -21.51 9.94 -19.85
C TYR A 275 -20.99 9.20 -21.07
N GLN A 276 -21.28 9.72 -22.27
CA GLN A 276 -20.77 9.19 -23.52
C GLN A 276 -19.24 9.30 -23.58
N ALA A 277 -18.67 10.46 -23.23
CA ALA A 277 -17.22 10.67 -23.16
C ALA A 277 -16.54 9.69 -22.19
N VAL A 278 -17.11 9.47 -20.99
CA VAL A 278 -16.57 8.51 -20.00
C VAL A 278 -16.53 7.09 -20.56
N SER A 279 -17.58 6.68 -21.29
CA SER A 279 -17.60 5.36 -21.95
C SER A 279 -16.51 5.26 -23.03
N ILE A 280 -16.35 6.29 -23.85
CA ILE A 280 -15.31 6.33 -24.90
C ILE A 280 -13.91 6.25 -24.28
N VAL A 281 -13.66 6.97 -23.18
CA VAL A 281 -12.38 6.88 -22.46
C VAL A 281 -12.12 5.47 -21.92
N ALA A 282 -13.15 4.76 -21.43
CA ALA A 282 -13.00 3.37 -21.01
C ALA A 282 -12.68 2.43 -22.20
N GLU A 283 -13.29 2.66 -23.38
CA GLU A 283 -12.96 1.96 -24.62
C GLU A 283 -11.51 2.26 -25.06
N LEU A 284 -11.06 3.52 -24.96
CA LEU A 284 -9.69 3.96 -25.26
C LEU A 284 -8.65 3.25 -24.40
N PHE A 285 -8.88 3.09 -23.10
CA PHE A 285 -7.98 2.32 -22.23
C PHE A 285 -7.82 0.87 -22.69
N LYS A 286 -8.93 0.23 -23.10
CA LYS A 286 -8.93 -1.18 -23.53
C LYS A 286 -8.20 -1.36 -24.86
N ILE A 287 -8.50 -0.52 -25.86
CA ILE A 287 -7.84 -0.61 -27.18
C ILE A 287 -6.36 -0.21 -27.11
N THR A 288 -6.00 0.78 -26.30
CA THR A 288 -4.59 1.17 -26.10
C THR A 288 -3.80 0.02 -25.48
N HIS A 289 -4.41 -0.69 -24.52
CA HIS A 289 -3.78 -1.85 -23.91
C HIS A 289 -3.68 -3.03 -24.89
N ALA A 290 -4.67 -3.25 -25.75
CA ALA A 290 -4.61 -4.27 -26.81
C ALA A 290 -3.44 -4.02 -27.77
N ILE A 291 -3.29 -2.78 -28.26
CA ILE A 291 -2.16 -2.37 -29.13
C ILE A 291 -0.83 -2.61 -28.41
N GLU A 292 -0.73 -2.18 -27.14
CA GLU A 292 0.47 -2.41 -26.33
C GLU A 292 0.83 -3.90 -26.24
N LEU A 293 -0.13 -4.79 -25.94
CA LEU A 293 0.11 -6.23 -25.88
C LEU A 293 0.54 -6.81 -27.23
N GLY A 294 -0.09 -6.37 -28.33
CA GLY A 294 0.30 -6.80 -29.67
C GLY A 294 1.74 -6.39 -30.03
N GLU A 295 2.09 -5.12 -29.82
CA GLU A 295 3.41 -4.58 -30.16
C GLU A 295 4.54 -5.09 -29.25
N THR A 296 4.25 -5.42 -27.99
CA THR A 296 5.31 -5.71 -27.00
C THR A 296 5.37 -7.17 -26.55
N GLN A 297 4.23 -7.87 -26.52
CA GLN A 297 4.12 -9.25 -26.02
C GLN A 297 3.89 -10.28 -27.13
N GLY A 298 3.17 -9.90 -28.18
CA GLY A 298 2.88 -10.76 -29.33
C GLY A 298 1.45 -11.31 -29.39
N PRO A 299 1.16 -12.14 -30.41
CA PRO A 299 -0.22 -12.54 -30.75
C PRO A 299 -0.88 -13.41 -29.68
N GLN A 300 -0.15 -14.31 -29.01
CA GLN A 300 -0.70 -15.20 -27.98
C GLN A 300 -1.17 -14.42 -26.73
N ALA A 301 -0.44 -13.36 -26.35
CA ALA A 301 -0.87 -12.50 -25.25
C ALA A 301 -2.09 -11.65 -25.63
N LEU A 302 -2.14 -11.16 -26.88
CA LEU A 302 -3.25 -10.36 -27.39
C LEU A 302 -4.55 -11.18 -27.52
N ILE A 303 -4.50 -12.41 -28.00
CA ILE A 303 -5.71 -13.26 -28.09
C ILE A 303 -6.27 -13.59 -26.71
N ARG A 304 -5.42 -13.94 -25.72
CA ARG A 304 -5.84 -14.16 -24.33
C ARG A 304 -6.51 -12.92 -23.73
N TYR A 305 -6.03 -11.72 -24.10
CA TYR A 305 -6.67 -10.47 -23.70
C TYR A 305 -8.07 -10.31 -24.29
N PHE A 306 -8.25 -10.59 -25.59
CA PHE A 306 -9.56 -10.55 -26.22
C PHE A 306 -10.54 -11.60 -25.65
N GLU A 307 -10.09 -12.81 -25.34
CA GLU A 307 -10.92 -13.82 -24.68
C GLU A 307 -11.44 -13.35 -23.31
N ARG A 308 -10.61 -12.64 -22.54
CA ARG A 308 -11.04 -12.02 -21.28
C ARG A 308 -12.03 -10.89 -21.50
N LEU A 309 -11.85 -10.08 -22.54
CA LEU A 309 -12.80 -9.02 -22.89
C LEU A 309 -14.14 -9.60 -23.36
N GLU A 310 -14.13 -10.71 -24.10
CA GLU A 310 -15.33 -11.44 -24.53
C GLU A 310 -16.09 -12.04 -23.34
N HIS A 311 -15.37 -12.63 -22.39
CA HIS A 311 -15.96 -13.09 -21.13
C HIS A 311 -16.54 -11.93 -20.30
N GLU A 312 -15.82 -10.80 -20.20
CA GLU A 312 -16.34 -9.60 -19.54
C GLU A 312 -17.61 -9.10 -20.26
N ALA A 313 -17.61 -9.05 -21.59
CA ALA A 313 -18.73 -8.59 -22.40
C ALA A 313 -19.98 -9.48 -22.26
N SER A 314 -19.82 -10.79 -22.16
CA SER A 314 -20.93 -11.74 -22.00
C SER A 314 -21.50 -11.81 -20.57
N SER A 315 -20.76 -11.32 -19.58
CA SER A 315 -21.19 -11.37 -18.17
C SER A 315 -22.34 -10.39 -17.85
N LYS A 316 -23.24 -10.78 -16.91
CA LYS A 316 -24.39 -9.96 -16.46
C LYS A 316 -23.99 -8.61 -15.83
N GLY A 317 -22.74 -8.44 -15.44
CA GLY A 317 -22.14 -7.19 -14.91
C GLY A 317 -21.07 -6.57 -15.83
N GLY A 318 -20.96 -7.05 -17.06
CA GLY A 318 -19.91 -6.67 -18.01
C GLY A 318 -19.89 -5.18 -18.34
N SER A 319 -18.68 -4.62 -18.46
CA SER A 319 -18.50 -3.23 -18.88
C SER A 319 -19.13 -2.98 -20.25
N LYS A 320 -19.95 -1.92 -20.36
CA LYS A 320 -20.47 -1.44 -21.66
C LYS A 320 -19.35 -1.20 -22.68
N ALA A 321 -18.16 -0.81 -22.22
CA ALA A 321 -17.00 -0.63 -23.07
C ALA A 321 -16.50 -1.97 -23.66
N SER A 322 -16.50 -3.07 -22.89
CA SER A 322 -16.12 -4.39 -23.45
C SER A 322 -17.13 -4.85 -24.48
N LYS A 323 -18.43 -4.71 -24.20
CA LYS A 323 -19.50 -5.08 -25.14
C LYS A 323 -19.32 -4.36 -26.48
N ARG A 324 -19.26 -3.02 -26.44
CA ARG A 324 -19.08 -2.20 -27.65
C ARG A 324 -17.78 -2.47 -28.41
N LEU A 325 -16.69 -2.78 -27.69
CA LEU A 325 -15.42 -3.10 -28.33
C LEU A 325 -15.49 -4.46 -29.02
N MET A 326 -16.08 -5.47 -28.37
CA MET A 326 -16.23 -6.82 -28.95
C MET A 326 -17.26 -6.87 -30.08
N ASP A 327 -18.21 -5.92 -30.14
CA ASP A 327 -19.15 -5.77 -31.25
C ASP A 327 -18.54 -5.03 -32.46
N ASP A 328 -17.35 -4.42 -32.33
CA ASP A 328 -16.70 -3.71 -33.43
C ASP A 328 -16.16 -4.69 -34.48
N VAL A 329 -16.62 -4.55 -35.73
CA VAL A 329 -16.25 -5.43 -36.85
C VAL A 329 -14.73 -5.53 -37.03
N ARG A 330 -13.99 -4.45 -36.75
CA ARG A 330 -12.52 -4.45 -36.88
C ARG A 330 -11.87 -5.30 -35.78
N ILE A 331 -12.42 -5.27 -34.58
CA ILE A 331 -11.98 -6.11 -33.45
C ILE A 331 -12.29 -7.57 -33.72
N LEU A 332 -13.48 -7.89 -34.23
CA LEU A 332 -13.83 -9.25 -34.65
C LEU A 332 -12.88 -9.77 -35.73
N LYS A 333 -12.53 -8.94 -36.73
CA LYS A 333 -11.51 -9.28 -37.73
C LYS A 333 -10.14 -9.53 -37.11
N SER A 334 -9.72 -8.70 -36.15
CA SER A 334 -8.45 -8.90 -35.42
C SER A 334 -8.44 -10.22 -34.65
N VAL A 335 -9.52 -10.55 -33.93
CA VAL A 335 -9.65 -11.81 -33.19
C VAL A 335 -9.60 -13.02 -34.14
N HIS A 336 -10.29 -12.96 -35.28
CA HIS A 336 -10.27 -14.03 -36.27
C HIS A 336 -8.89 -14.23 -36.90
N ALA A 337 -8.19 -13.14 -37.22
CA ALA A 337 -6.83 -13.19 -37.75
C ALA A 337 -5.86 -13.78 -36.72
N LEU A 338 -5.96 -13.38 -35.45
CA LEU A 338 -5.14 -13.91 -34.36
C LEU A 338 -5.32 -15.42 -34.15
N LYS A 339 -6.56 -15.93 -34.25
CA LYS A 339 -6.84 -17.38 -34.13
C LYS A 339 -6.20 -18.22 -35.22
N LYS A 340 -5.87 -17.61 -36.37
CA LYS A 340 -5.23 -18.28 -37.51
C LYS A 340 -3.72 -18.05 -37.56
N MET A 341 -3.19 -17.24 -36.66
CA MET A 341 -1.79 -16.85 -36.66
C MET A 341 -0.96 -17.90 -35.92
N ASP A 342 -0.04 -18.54 -36.64
CA ASP A 342 0.93 -19.48 -36.09
C ASP A 342 2.33 -18.86 -36.12
N VAL A 343 2.51 -17.78 -35.35
CA VAL A 343 3.76 -17.03 -35.28
C VAL A 343 4.19 -16.93 -33.84
N THR A 344 5.38 -17.42 -33.53
CA THR A 344 6.06 -17.16 -32.26
C THR A 344 6.59 -15.73 -32.25
N TYR A 345 6.35 -15.00 -31.17
CA TYR A 345 6.82 -13.62 -31.10
C TYR A 345 8.35 -13.56 -30.95
N PRO A 346 9.09 -12.78 -31.76
CA PRO A 346 10.56 -12.84 -31.80
C PRO A 346 11.28 -12.54 -30.48
N LYS A 347 10.62 -11.87 -29.53
CA LYS A 347 11.17 -11.71 -28.17
C LYS A 347 11.26 -13.03 -27.42
N ILE A 348 10.30 -13.93 -27.60
CA ILE A 348 10.30 -15.25 -26.96
C ILE A 348 11.51 -16.04 -27.48
N ASP A 349 11.73 -16.04 -28.79
CA ASP A 349 12.89 -16.68 -29.40
C ASP A 349 14.20 -16.07 -28.92
N ALA A 350 14.28 -14.73 -28.83
CA ALA A 350 15.45 -14.06 -28.28
C ALA A 350 15.73 -14.45 -26.82
N VAL A 351 14.71 -14.67 -25.99
CA VAL A 351 14.90 -15.22 -24.63
C VAL A 351 15.40 -16.65 -24.70
N LYS A 352 14.80 -17.54 -25.52
CA LYS A 352 15.25 -18.93 -25.68
C LYS A 352 16.73 -18.99 -26.06
N GLU A 353 17.15 -18.20 -27.06
CA GLU A 353 18.55 -18.10 -27.49
C GLU A 353 19.47 -17.68 -26.35
N LEU A 354 19.17 -16.59 -25.66
CA LEU A 354 20.02 -16.03 -24.60
C LEU A 354 20.18 -17.01 -23.42
N VAL A 355 19.09 -17.65 -23.01
CA VAL A 355 19.13 -18.63 -21.91
C VAL A 355 19.84 -19.90 -22.34
N ALA A 356 19.60 -20.38 -23.57
CA ALA A 356 20.30 -21.55 -24.11
C ALA A 356 21.81 -21.33 -24.16
N GLU A 357 22.26 -20.19 -24.71
CA GLU A 357 23.68 -19.82 -24.77
C GLU A 357 24.35 -19.80 -23.39
N GLU A 358 23.67 -19.26 -22.38
CA GLU A 358 24.20 -19.17 -21.03
C GLU A 358 24.29 -20.53 -20.35
N VAL A 359 23.24 -21.35 -20.45
CA VAL A 359 23.18 -22.69 -19.84
C VAL A 359 24.12 -23.67 -20.56
N LEU A 360 24.30 -23.53 -21.88
CA LEU A 360 25.30 -24.29 -22.64
C LEU A 360 26.73 -23.95 -22.20
N ARG A 361 27.00 -22.67 -21.93
CA ARG A 361 28.32 -22.22 -21.44
C ARG A 361 28.60 -22.73 -20.03
N ASN A 362 27.60 -22.72 -19.16
CA ASN A 362 27.71 -23.19 -17.79
C ASN A 362 26.35 -23.75 -17.33
N PRO A 363 26.23 -25.08 -17.19
CA PRO A 363 24.98 -25.72 -16.75
C PRO A 363 24.50 -25.31 -15.36
N GLU A 364 25.42 -24.82 -14.51
CA GLU A 364 25.13 -24.30 -13.17
C GLU A 364 24.73 -22.82 -13.17
N SER A 365 24.76 -22.15 -14.33
CA SER A 365 24.40 -20.74 -14.45
C SER A 365 22.96 -20.51 -13.99
N ARG A 366 22.78 -19.41 -13.26
CA ARG A 366 21.48 -18.97 -12.75
C ARG A 366 20.96 -17.81 -13.56
N VAL A 367 19.78 -18.00 -14.14
CA VAL A 367 19.17 -17.02 -15.04
C VAL A 367 17.87 -16.49 -14.46
N ILE A 368 17.64 -15.18 -14.59
CA ILE A 368 16.32 -14.59 -14.30
C ILE A 368 15.79 -13.82 -15.49
N VAL A 369 14.55 -14.11 -15.87
CA VAL A 369 13.81 -13.38 -16.90
C VAL A 369 12.70 -12.56 -16.26
N PHE A 370 12.74 -11.23 -16.41
CA PHE A 370 11.71 -10.32 -15.91
C PHE A 370 10.72 -9.92 -17.00
N THR A 371 9.43 -9.85 -16.62
CA THR A 371 8.34 -9.36 -17.47
C THR A 371 7.28 -8.64 -16.63
N ASN A 372 6.56 -7.66 -17.16
CA ASN A 372 5.47 -7.02 -16.41
C ASN A 372 4.17 -7.82 -16.41
N TYR A 373 4.04 -8.77 -17.34
CA TYR A 373 2.79 -9.45 -17.64
C TYR A 373 2.82 -10.91 -17.23
N ARG A 374 1.77 -11.33 -16.53
CA ARG A 374 1.61 -12.72 -16.06
C ARG A 374 1.40 -13.73 -17.17
N ASP A 375 0.67 -13.33 -18.21
CA ASP A 375 0.50 -14.15 -19.42
C ASP A 375 1.86 -14.37 -20.08
N THR A 376 2.65 -13.32 -20.23
CA THR A 376 4.00 -13.40 -20.79
C THR A 376 4.92 -14.25 -19.93
N SER A 377 4.87 -14.11 -18.61
CA SER A 377 5.65 -14.95 -17.68
C SER A 377 5.34 -16.43 -17.88
N GLU A 378 4.06 -16.77 -18.08
CA GLU A 378 3.66 -18.14 -18.40
C GLU A 378 4.16 -18.58 -19.78
N LEU A 379 3.96 -17.78 -20.83
CA LEU A 379 4.39 -18.09 -22.20
C LEU A 379 5.91 -18.32 -22.28
N VAL A 380 6.70 -17.42 -21.68
CA VAL A 380 8.16 -17.52 -21.62
C VAL A 380 8.59 -18.75 -20.82
N THR A 381 7.91 -19.06 -19.70
CA THR A 381 8.23 -20.28 -18.92
C THR A 381 8.01 -21.54 -19.74
N HIS A 382 6.90 -21.63 -20.48
CA HIS A 382 6.63 -22.79 -21.34
C HIS A 382 7.66 -22.91 -22.46
N ALA A 383 7.95 -21.80 -23.15
CA ALA A 383 8.94 -21.75 -24.22
C ALA A 383 10.36 -22.15 -23.76
N LEU A 384 10.72 -21.81 -22.52
CA LEU A 384 12.01 -22.17 -21.93
C LEU A 384 12.10 -23.62 -21.47
N LYS A 385 10.97 -24.27 -21.12
CA LYS A 385 10.95 -25.71 -20.77
C LYS A 385 11.27 -26.62 -21.96
N GLU A 386 11.11 -26.12 -23.18
CA GLU A 386 11.48 -26.83 -24.41
C GLU A 386 12.98 -26.74 -24.72
N VAL A 387 13.72 -25.90 -24.01
CA VAL A 387 15.16 -25.71 -24.23
C VAL A 387 15.93 -26.74 -23.41
N GLU A 388 16.80 -27.50 -24.08
CA GLU A 388 17.63 -28.52 -23.43
C GLU A 388 18.50 -27.91 -22.32
N GLY A 389 18.57 -28.58 -21.17
CA GLY A 389 19.32 -28.12 -20.00
C GLY A 389 18.64 -27.02 -19.16
N VAL A 390 17.53 -26.43 -19.63
CA VAL A 390 16.83 -25.36 -18.92
C VAL A 390 15.73 -25.91 -18.00
N ARG A 391 15.84 -25.61 -16.70
CA ARG A 391 14.85 -25.92 -15.67
C ARG A 391 14.16 -24.64 -15.24
N ALA A 392 13.19 -24.22 -16.04
CA ALA A 392 12.48 -22.95 -15.86
C ALA A 392 11.27 -23.05 -14.90
N VAL A 393 11.14 -22.08 -14.00
CA VAL A 393 10.00 -21.95 -13.08
C VAL A 393 9.39 -20.54 -13.11
N ARG A 394 8.06 -20.49 -13.03
CA ARG A 394 7.26 -19.26 -13.05
C ARG A 394 7.17 -18.66 -11.65
N PHE A 395 7.39 -17.34 -11.52
CA PHE A 395 7.34 -16.62 -10.24
C PHE A 395 6.47 -15.34 -10.31
N VAL A 396 5.26 -15.40 -9.74
CA VAL A 396 4.28 -14.30 -9.77
C VAL A 396 3.76 -13.91 -8.39
N GLY A 397 3.11 -12.75 -8.28
CA GLY A 397 2.49 -12.29 -7.02
C GLY A 397 1.27 -13.11 -6.56
N GLN A 398 0.75 -12.78 -5.37
CA GLN A 398 -0.30 -13.54 -4.66
C GLN A 398 -1.73 -13.41 -5.22
N ALA A 399 -2.05 -12.28 -5.88
CA ALA A 399 -3.40 -12.04 -6.40
C ALA A 399 -3.79 -13.10 -7.43
N SER A 400 -5.05 -13.56 -7.45
CA SER A 400 -5.56 -14.47 -8.48
C SER A 400 -6.47 -13.72 -9.45
N LYS A 401 -6.41 -14.07 -10.74
CA LYS A 401 -7.24 -13.53 -11.83
C LYS A 401 -7.96 -14.68 -12.54
N TYR A 402 -8.92 -14.34 -13.40
CA TYR A 402 -9.62 -15.32 -14.23
C TYR A 402 -8.63 -16.17 -15.03
N LYS A 403 -8.64 -17.49 -14.80
CA LYS A 403 -7.71 -18.49 -15.35
C LYS A 403 -6.21 -18.26 -15.04
N ASP A 404 -5.86 -17.47 -14.03
CA ASP A 404 -4.48 -17.24 -13.61
C ASP A 404 -4.37 -17.15 -12.08
N THR A 405 -3.91 -18.24 -11.46
CA THR A 405 -3.76 -18.34 -10.00
C THR A 405 -2.43 -17.71 -9.56
N GLY A 406 -2.47 -16.86 -8.54
CA GLY A 406 -1.27 -16.30 -7.91
C GLY A 406 -0.53 -17.31 -7.02
N LEU A 407 0.72 -17.00 -6.67
CA LEU A 407 1.51 -17.84 -5.75
C LEU A 407 1.33 -17.37 -4.32
N THR A 408 1.06 -18.29 -3.39
CA THR A 408 1.06 -17.98 -1.95
C THR A 408 2.47 -17.62 -1.47
N GLN A 409 2.59 -16.92 -0.34
CA GLN A 409 3.90 -16.55 0.24
C GLN A 409 4.78 -17.78 0.52
N ARG A 410 4.16 -18.88 0.95
CA ARG A 410 4.85 -20.16 1.18
C ARG A 410 5.42 -20.74 -0.12
N GLN A 411 4.61 -20.81 -1.18
CA GLN A 411 5.06 -21.27 -2.49
C GLN A 411 6.16 -20.38 -3.07
N GLN A 412 6.08 -19.07 -2.86
CA GLN A 412 7.13 -18.15 -3.27
C GLN A 412 8.46 -18.46 -2.54
N ALA A 413 8.42 -18.69 -1.23
CA ALA A 413 9.62 -19.06 -0.47
C ALA A 413 10.21 -20.40 -0.93
N GLU A 414 9.36 -21.42 -1.14
CA GLU A 414 9.77 -22.75 -1.62
C GLU A 414 10.45 -22.67 -3.00
N ILE A 415 9.90 -21.89 -3.95
CA ILE A 415 10.51 -21.71 -5.27
C ILE A 415 11.87 -21.02 -5.17
N ILE A 416 12.04 -20.06 -4.27
CA ILE A 416 13.31 -19.35 -4.11
C ILE A 416 14.38 -20.26 -3.50
N GLU A 417 14.02 -21.08 -2.51
CA GLU A 417 14.97 -22.03 -1.94
C GLU A 417 15.34 -23.13 -2.96
N ALA A 418 14.39 -23.65 -3.73
CA ALA A 418 14.66 -24.57 -4.84
C ALA A 418 15.57 -23.94 -5.92
N PHE A 419 15.33 -22.66 -6.24
CA PHE A 419 16.18 -21.88 -7.14
C PHE A 419 17.55 -21.56 -6.53
N LYS A 420 17.72 -21.49 -5.21
CA LYS A 420 19.05 -21.39 -4.56
C LYS A 420 19.78 -22.72 -4.48
N ALA A 421 19.04 -23.83 -4.33
CA ALA A 421 19.59 -25.19 -4.30
C ALA A 421 20.02 -25.72 -5.67
N GLY A 422 19.49 -25.17 -6.76
CA GLY A 422 19.85 -25.55 -8.14
C GLY A 422 18.87 -26.49 -8.83
N GLU A 423 17.76 -26.80 -8.15
CA GLU A 423 16.64 -27.53 -8.73
C GLU A 423 16.09 -26.80 -9.95
N TYR A 424 15.97 -25.47 -9.85
CA TYR A 424 15.70 -24.58 -10.97
C TYR A 424 16.96 -23.76 -11.29
N ASN A 425 17.30 -23.67 -12.57
CA ASN A 425 18.38 -22.80 -13.05
C ASN A 425 17.86 -21.52 -13.72
N THR A 426 16.56 -21.46 -14.06
CA THR A 426 15.95 -20.28 -14.67
C THR A 426 14.65 -19.87 -13.97
N LEU A 427 14.56 -18.61 -13.55
CA LEU A 427 13.38 -18.04 -12.89
C LEU A 427 12.71 -17.01 -13.80
N VAL A 428 11.41 -17.15 -14.08
CA VAL A 428 10.64 -16.17 -14.89
C VAL A 428 9.70 -15.38 -13.98
N ALA A 429 10.06 -14.14 -13.66
CA ALA A 429 9.44 -13.35 -12.61
C ALA A 429 8.64 -12.12 -13.13
N THR A 430 7.54 -11.79 -12.46
CA THR A 430 6.83 -10.50 -12.65
C THR A 430 7.34 -9.39 -11.73
N SER A 431 7.15 -8.12 -12.08
CA SER A 431 7.58 -6.94 -11.28
C SER A 431 7.09 -6.93 -9.81
N VAL A 432 6.01 -7.63 -9.49
CA VAL A 432 5.53 -7.82 -8.08
C VAL A 432 6.53 -8.62 -7.22
N ALA A 433 7.44 -9.37 -7.85
CA ALA A 433 8.54 -10.08 -7.20
C ALA A 433 9.74 -9.18 -6.88
N GLU A 434 9.74 -7.92 -7.31
CA GLU A 434 10.90 -7.04 -7.20
C GLU A 434 11.03 -6.41 -5.80
N GLU A 435 9.94 -6.07 -5.13
CA GLU A 435 9.98 -5.51 -3.78
C GLU A 435 10.12 -6.63 -2.73
N GLY A 436 11.29 -6.71 -2.10
CA GLY A 436 11.52 -7.57 -0.92
C GLY A 436 12.09 -8.97 -1.14
N LEU A 437 12.28 -9.45 -2.38
CA LEU A 437 13.01 -10.70 -2.61
C LEU A 437 14.54 -10.49 -2.60
N ASP A 438 15.25 -11.24 -1.77
CA ASP A 438 16.69 -11.44 -1.87
C ASP A 438 17.00 -12.27 -3.12
N ILE A 439 17.40 -11.59 -4.20
CA ILE A 439 17.66 -12.22 -5.50
C ILE A 439 19.01 -12.95 -5.39
N PRO A 440 19.05 -14.28 -5.61
CA PRO A 440 20.30 -15.04 -5.50
C PRO A 440 21.34 -14.63 -6.55
N ALA A 441 22.53 -15.23 -6.49
CA ALA A 441 23.55 -15.06 -7.53
C ALA A 441 23.03 -15.53 -8.87
N THR A 442 23.11 -14.67 -9.89
CA THR A 442 22.63 -14.91 -11.25
C THR A 442 23.65 -14.41 -12.24
N ASP A 443 23.93 -15.24 -13.24
CA ASP A 443 24.92 -15.01 -14.28
C ASP A 443 24.32 -14.24 -15.46
N LEU A 444 23.02 -14.41 -15.71
CA LEU A 444 22.26 -13.69 -16.73
C LEU A 444 20.94 -13.16 -16.19
N ILE A 445 20.66 -11.89 -16.48
CA ILE A 445 19.36 -11.27 -16.25
C ILE A 445 18.82 -10.74 -17.58
N VAL A 446 17.64 -11.22 -17.97
CA VAL A 446 16.95 -10.79 -19.20
C VAL A 446 15.69 -10.02 -18.84
N PHE A 447 15.59 -8.80 -19.33
CA PHE A 447 14.36 -8.03 -19.28
C PHE A 447 13.59 -8.21 -20.58
N TYR A 448 12.43 -8.87 -20.53
CA TYR A 448 11.55 -9.06 -21.70
C TYR A 448 11.02 -7.71 -22.24
N GLU A 449 10.97 -6.71 -21.37
CA GLU A 449 10.54 -5.35 -21.66
C GLU A 449 11.43 -4.37 -20.92
N PRO A 450 11.67 -3.17 -21.46
CA PRO A 450 12.39 -2.14 -20.72
C PRO A 450 11.55 -1.64 -19.55
N VAL A 451 11.90 -2.07 -18.35
CA VAL A 451 11.27 -1.57 -17.13
C VAL A 451 12.31 -0.78 -16.33
N PRO A 452 12.30 0.57 -16.44
CA PRO A 452 13.40 1.41 -15.96
C PRO A 452 13.64 1.31 -14.45
N SER A 453 12.57 1.12 -13.66
CA SER A 453 12.63 0.96 -12.20
C SER A 453 13.31 -0.34 -11.81
N GLU A 454 12.95 -1.43 -12.47
CA GLU A 454 13.34 -2.81 -12.21
C GLU A 454 14.81 -2.99 -12.60
N ILE A 455 15.21 -2.48 -13.78
CA ILE A 455 16.61 -2.45 -14.23
C ILE A 455 17.48 -1.74 -13.18
N ARG A 456 17.02 -0.57 -12.72
CA ARG A 456 17.71 0.17 -11.67
C ARG A 456 17.72 -0.63 -10.38
N SER A 457 16.61 -1.21 -9.93
CA SER A 457 16.54 -2.00 -8.69
C SER A 457 17.45 -3.23 -8.69
N ILE A 458 17.61 -3.90 -9.83
CA ILE A 458 18.52 -5.03 -9.97
C ILE A 458 19.98 -4.59 -9.98
N GLN A 459 20.29 -3.45 -10.62
CA GLN A 459 21.58 -2.78 -10.41
C GLN A 459 21.79 -2.38 -8.94
N ARG A 460 20.72 -2.10 -8.19
CA ARG A 460 20.71 -1.68 -6.77
C ARG A 460 20.86 -2.85 -5.78
N LYS A 461 20.30 -4.03 -6.08
CA LYS A 461 20.32 -5.23 -5.21
C LYS A 461 21.56 -6.11 -5.39
N GLY A 462 22.24 -6.04 -6.53
CA GLY A 462 23.46 -6.82 -6.80
C GLY A 462 24.70 -6.41 -6.01
N ARG A 463 24.54 -5.94 -4.77
CA ARG A 463 25.49 -5.10 -4.03
C ARG A 463 25.81 -5.63 -2.63
N THR A 464 25.76 -6.95 -2.48
CA THR A 464 26.40 -7.71 -1.39
C THR A 464 27.44 -8.66 -2.00
N GLY A 465 28.65 -8.14 -2.25
CA GLY A 465 29.90 -8.91 -2.21
C GLY A 465 30.16 -10.01 -3.25
N ARG A 466 29.65 -9.95 -4.49
CA ARG A 466 29.92 -11.00 -5.49
C ARG A 466 31.12 -10.65 -6.39
N LYS A 467 32.04 -11.63 -6.53
CA LYS A 467 33.27 -11.60 -7.35
C LYS A 467 33.05 -11.90 -8.85
N HIS A 468 31.81 -12.11 -9.33
CA HIS A 468 31.53 -12.48 -10.72
C HIS A 468 30.57 -11.51 -11.42
N GLU A 469 30.88 -11.20 -12.69
CA GLU A 469 30.19 -10.25 -13.56
C GLU A 469 28.95 -10.88 -14.22
N GLY A 470 27.75 -10.64 -13.66
CA GLY A 470 26.51 -11.07 -14.32
C GLY A 470 26.13 -10.17 -15.52
N ARG A 471 25.75 -10.78 -16.65
CA ARG A 471 25.31 -10.12 -17.90
C ARG A 471 23.86 -9.64 -17.77
N ILE A 472 23.57 -8.41 -18.20
CA ILE A 472 22.20 -7.87 -18.24
C ILE A 472 21.81 -7.59 -19.70
N VAL A 473 20.71 -8.18 -20.15
CA VAL A 473 20.16 -7.97 -21.49
C VAL A 473 18.74 -7.40 -21.38
N VAL A 474 18.43 -6.37 -22.17
CA VAL A 474 17.10 -5.78 -22.26
C VAL A 474 16.58 -5.91 -23.69
N LEU A 475 15.42 -6.55 -23.84
CA LEU A 475 14.73 -6.68 -25.12
C LEU A 475 13.85 -5.46 -25.36
N MET A 476 13.91 -4.92 -26.58
CA MET A 476 13.13 -3.74 -26.98
C MET A 476 12.49 -3.97 -28.35
N ALA A 477 11.16 -3.99 -28.42
CA ALA A 477 10.46 -3.99 -29.69
C ALA A 477 10.54 -2.60 -30.35
N ARG A 478 11.14 -2.52 -31.54
CA ARG A 478 11.31 -1.28 -32.32
C ARG A 478 9.96 -0.71 -32.75
N GLY A 479 9.80 0.61 -32.69
CA GLY A 479 8.56 1.28 -33.08
C GLY A 479 7.39 1.07 -32.11
N SER A 480 7.64 0.40 -30.98
CA SER A 480 6.64 0.16 -29.94
C SER A 480 6.82 1.10 -28.74
N LYS A 481 5.94 0.92 -27.75
CA LYS A 481 6.08 1.56 -26.44
C LYS A 481 7.42 1.27 -25.72
N ASP A 482 8.07 0.15 -26.00
CA ASP A 482 9.38 -0.19 -25.42
C ASP A 482 10.44 0.88 -25.74
N GLU A 483 10.44 1.38 -26.98
CA GLU A 483 11.38 2.39 -27.44
C GLU A 483 11.19 3.71 -26.70
N ALA A 484 9.94 4.08 -26.38
CA ALA A 484 9.67 5.24 -25.55
C ALA A 484 10.24 5.10 -24.12
N TYR A 485 10.21 3.88 -23.55
CA TYR A 485 10.82 3.60 -22.25
C TYR A 485 12.35 3.60 -22.29
N TYR A 486 12.96 3.13 -23.38
CA TYR A 486 14.42 3.24 -23.61
C TYR A 486 14.87 4.71 -23.54
N TRP A 487 14.28 5.57 -24.38
CA TRP A 487 14.59 7.00 -24.40
C TRP A 487 14.23 7.70 -23.07
N SER A 488 13.17 7.26 -22.39
CA SER A 488 12.83 7.79 -21.06
C SER A 488 13.89 7.43 -20.01
N THR A 489 14.48 6.24 -20.08
CA THR A 489 15.50 5.78 -19.13
C THR A 489 16.77 6.58 -19.27
N ASP A 490 17.27 6.69 -20.51
CA ASP A 490 18.46 7.46 -20.87
C ASP A 490 18.30 8.95 -20.48
N ASN A 491 17.16 9.56 -20.81
CA ASN A 491 16.87 10.94 -20.44
C ASN A 491 16.74 11.14 -18.92
N LYS A 492 16.13 10.21 -18.18
CA LYS A 492 16.01 10.29 -16.72
C LYS A 492 17.36 10.16 -16.02
N GLU A 493 18.26 9.34 -16.56
CA GLU A 493 19.61 9.16 -16.04
C GLU A 493 20.44 10.43 -16.24
N LYS A 494 20.43 10.98 -17.46
CA LYS A 494 21.03 12.28 -17.77
C LYS A 494 20.45 13.42 -16.93
N GLN A 495 19.14 13.44 -16.70
CA GLN A 495 18.49 14.41 -15.82
C GLN A 495 18.89 14.23 -14.34
N MET A 496 19.01 12.98 -13.86
CA MET A 496 19.45 12.71 -12.49
C MET A 496 20.89 13.21 -12.28
N GLN A 497 21.78 12.99 -13.26
CA GLN A 497 23.15 13.49 -13.23
C GLN A 497 23.19 15.03 -13.21
N LYS A 498 22.44 15.68 -14.10
CA LYS A 498 22.32 17.14 -14.13
C LYS A 498 21.82 17.68 -12.78
N ARG A 499 20.81 17.03 -12.20
CA ARG A 499 20.24 17.41 -10.90
C ARG A 499 21.20 17.19 -9.74
N ILE A 500 21.98 16.11 -9.74
CA ILE A 500 23.04 15.88 -8.74
C ILE A 500 24.10 16.97 -8.81
N GLY A 501 24.49 17.39 -10.02
CA GLY A 501 25.38 18.53 -10.23
C GLY A 501 24.78 19.86 -9.75
N GLU A 502 23.51 20.13 -10.10
CA GLU A 502 22.76 21.31 -9.63
C GLU A 502 22.59 21.31 -8.10
N LEU A 503 22.35 20.13 -7.49
CA LEU A 503 22.31 19.94 -6.04
C LEU A 503 23.66 20.30 -5.43
N ARG A 504 24.77 19.73 -5.89
CA ARG A 504 26.11 20.09 -5.39
C ARG A 504 26.38 21.60 -5.42
N ASN A 505 25.98 22.27 -6.50
CA ASN A 505 26.19 23.71 -6.67
C ASN A 505 25.22 24.56 -5.83
N SER A 506 24.03 24.05 -5.48
CA SER A 506 23.02 24.79 -4.71
C SER A 506 23.03 24.47 -3.21
N LEU A 507 23.71 23.40 -2.80
CA LEU A 507 23.82 22.93 -1.41
C LEU A 507 24.87 23.69 -0.59
N GLY A 508 25.73 24.49 -1.23
CA GLY A 508 26.62 25.44 -0.53
C GLY A 508 25.88 26.53 0.27
N GLU A 509 24.56 26.64 0.13
CA GLU A 509 23.72 27.63 0.81
C GLU A 509 22.40 27.05 1.38
N ILE A 510 22.35 25.78 1.80
CA ILE A 510 21.21 25.34 2.63
C ILE A 510 21.49 25.73 4.07
N ASN A 511 20.93 26.86 4.47
CA ASN A 511 20.85 27.29 5.86
C ASN A 511 19.40 27.00 6.33
N PRO A 512 19.13 25.86 6.99
CA PRO A 512 17.77 25.46 7.38
C PRO A 512 17.14 26.39 8.44
N ASN A 513 17.91 27.31 9.00
CA ASN A 513 17.48 28.29 10.00
C ASN A 513 16.50 29.37 9.49
N LYS A 514 16.00 29.31 8.25
CA LYS A 514 15.01 30.27 7.73
C LYS A 514 13.57 29.79 7.68
N THR A 515 13.26 28.56 8.10
CA THR A 515 11.86 28.07 8.05
C THR A 515 11.31 27.45 9.34
N MET A 516 12.08 27.48 10.43
CA MET A 516 11.49 27.47 11.77
C MET A 516 11.19 28.90 12.19
N VAL A 517 10.16 29.50 11.58
CA VAL A 517 9.48 30.62 12.25
C VAL A 517 8.92 30.01 13.53
N GLN A 518 9.55 30.33 14.65
CA GLN A 518 8.89 30.31 15.95
C GLN A 518 7.66 31.22 15.82
N LYS A 519 6.54 30.68 15.34
CA LYS A 519 5.24 31.26 15.65
C LYS A 519 5.10 31.04 17.15
N ALA A 520 5.50 32.06 17.91
CA ALA A 520 5.05 32.21 19.28
C ALA A 520 3.54 31.88 19.30
N PRO A 521 3.07 31.06 20.24
CA PRO A 521 1.65 30.76 20.34
C PRO A 521 0.95 32.10 20.52
N GLN A 522 0.22 32.51 19.48
CA GLN A 522 -0.66 33.66 19.57
C GLN A 522 -1.75 33.24 20.55
N ARG A 523 -1.61 33.70 21.80
CA ARG A 523 -2.56 33.43 22.88
C ARG A 523 -3.96 33.81 22.37
N GLN A 524 -4.76 32.80 22.06
CA GLN A 524 -6.15 33.01 21.68
C GLN A 524 -6.93 33.39 22.93
N LEU A 525 -7.92 34.27 22.77
CA LEU A 525 -8.78 34.82 23.81
C LEU A 525 -9.54 33.75 24.64
N LEU A 526 -9.43 32.47 24.27
CA LEU A 526 -10.04 31.30 24.92
C LEU A 526 -9.28 30.82 26.18
N GLU A 527 -8.05 31.27 26.43
CA GLU A 527 -7.31 30.93 27.67
C GLU A 527 -7.79 31.74 28.90
N PHE A 528 -8.74 32.67 28.75
CA PHE A 528 -9.25 33.49 29.86
C PHE A 528 -10.36 32.83 30.68
N THR A 529 -10.77 31.60 30.37
CA THR A 529 -11.85 30.90 31.10
C THR A 529 -11.40 29.71 31.95
N GLU A 530 -10.13 29.33 31.94
CA GLU A 530 -9.66 28.23 32.80
C GLU A 530 -9.23 28.77 34.18
N SER A 531 -10.13 28.60 35.14
CA SER A 531 -9.84 28.70 36.56
C SER A 531 -8.78 27.66 36.92
N LYS A 532 -7.60 28.14 37.32
CA LYS A 532 -6.55 27.33 37.95
C LYS A 532 -7.08 26.80 39.28
N ASP A 533 -7.39 25.51 39.32
CA ASP A 533 -7.06 24.59 40.42
C ASP A 533 -7.80 23.26 40.21
N GLN A 534 -7.07 22.28 39.67
CA GLN A 534 -7.24 20.85 39.97
C GLN A 534 -6.12 20.07 39.27
N THR A 535 -5.47 19.21 40.03
CA THR A 535 -4.56 18.16 39.59
C THR A 535 -5.08 17.48 38.32
N GLN A 536 -4.54 17.85 37.14
CA GLN A 536 -5.04 17.35 35.86
C GLN A 536 -4.77 15.86 35.73
N THR A 537 -5.81 15.05 35.92
CA THR A 537 -5.87 13.69 35.41
C THR A 537 -5.77 13.75 33.89
N GLN A 538 -4.64 13.30 33.34
CA GLN A 538 -4.42 13.25 31.89
C GLN A 538 -5.52 12.39 31.22
N THR A 539 -6.28 12.99 30.29
CA THR A 539 -7.39 12.34 29.57
C THR A 539 -6.89 11.09 28.84
N GLN A 540 -7.46 9.93 29.13
CA GLN A 540 -7.07 8.65 28.53
C GLN A 540 -8.04 8.26 27.41
N ILE A 541 -7.54 7.71 26.30
CA ILE A 541 -8.37 7.28 25.16
C ILE A 541 -7.92 5.90 24.69
N TYR A 542 -8.86 4.96 24.59
CA TYR A 542 -8.61 3.66 23.95
C TYR A 542 -8.84 3.80 22.45
N ILE A 543 -7.89 3.35 21.64
CA ILE A 543 -7.95 3.38 20.17
C ILE A 543 -7.76 1.96 19.65
N ASP A 544 -8.64 1.53 18.74
CA ASP A 544 -8.50 0.25 18.06
C ASP A 544 -7.21 0.18 17.23
N HIS A 545 -6.53 -0.97 17.26
CA HIS A 545 -5.30 -1.18 16.49
C HIS A 545 -5.42 -0.89 14.98
N ARG A 546 -6.61 -1.05 14.40
CA ARG A 546 -6.86 -0.79 12.97
C ARG A 546 -6.85 0.70 12.64
N GLU A 547 -7.18 1.54 13.63
CA GLU A 547 -7.41 2.97 13.44
C GLU A 547 -6.15 3.82 13.66
N ILE A 548 -5.06 3.26 14.21
CA ILE A 548 -3.77 3.96 14.41
C ILE A 548 -3.20 4.53 13.11
N ARG A 549 -3.52 3.94 11.96
CA ARG A 549 -3.06 4.43 10.65
C ARG A 549 -3.64 5.80 10.29
N SER A 550 -4.68 6.23 11.01
CA SER A 550 -5.23 7.57 10.92
C SER A 550 -4.31 8.59 11.57
N THR A 551 -4.18 9.77 10.95
CA THR A 551 -3.49 10.91 11.56
C THR A 551 -4.20 11.43 12.82
N VAL A 552 -5.46 11.04 13.06
CA VAL A 552 -6.23 11.41 14.26
C VAL A 552 -5.52 11.01 15.55
N ALA A 553 -4.89 9.83 15.60
CA ALA A 553 -4.15 9.40 16.80
C ALA A 553 -2.98 10.33 17.13
N ARG A 554 -2.24 10.80 16.11
CA ARG A 554 -1.15 11.78 16.30
C ARG A 554 -1.67 13.11 16.83
N GLU A 555 -2.81 13.56 16.32
CA GLU A 555 -3.44 14.81 16.76
C GLU A 555 -4.00 14.70 18.18
N LEU A 556 -4.55 13.54 18.57
CA LEU A 556 -4.98 13.28 19.95
C LEU A 556 -3.81 13.35 20.94
N GLU A 557 -2.67 12.76 20.59
CA GLU A 557 -1.46 12.85 21.40
C GLU A 557 -0.99 14.31 21.52
N ARG A 558 -1.00 15.08 20.42
CA ARG A 558 -0.64 16.50 20.40
C ARG A 558 -1.53 17.35 21.33
N LEU A 559 -2.81 16.98 21.46
CA LEU A 559 -3.74 17.62 22.40
C LEU A 559 -3.53 17.21 23.87
N GLY A 560 -2.58 16.32 24.14
CA GLY A 560 -2.21 15.85 25.48
C GLY A 560 -2.91 14.56 25.93
N ALA A 561 -3.62 13.87 25.03
CA ALA A 561 -4.29 12.62 25.37
C ALA A 561 -3.27 11.50 25.64
N ARG A 562 -3.52 10.69 26.67
CA ARG A 562 -2.80 9.43 26.88
C ARG A 562 -3.48 8.32 26.10
N ILE A 563 -2.84 7.86 25.03
CA ILE A 563 -3.38 6.84 24.14
C ILE A 563 -3.09 5.44 24.68
N LYS A 564 -4.12 4.59 24.72
CA LYS A 564 -4.00 3.15 24.96
C LYS A 564 -4.43 2.41 23.71
N LEU A 565 -3.54 1.58 23.17
CA LEU A 565 -3.81 0.80 21.97
C LEU A 565 -4.23 -0.61 22.35
N GLU A 566 -5.46 -0.98 22.00
CA GLU A 566 -6.03 -2.30 22.25
C GLU A 566 -6.87 -2.76 21.06
N THR A 567 -7.19 -4.05 20.95
CA THR A 567 -8.24 -4.50 20.03
C THR A 567 -9.58 -4.26 20.70
N LEU A 568 -10.37 -3.36 20.14
CA LEU A 568 -11.75 -3.14 20.58
C LEU A 568 -12.65 -4.17 19.91
N GLU A 569 -13.63 -4.69 20.65
CA GLU A 569 -14.63 -5.59 20.07
C GLU A 569 -15.51 -4.83 19.07
N VAL A 570 -15.84 -3.58 19.39
CA VAL A 570 -16.69 -2.71 18.58
C VAL A 570 -16.29 -1.25 18.73
N GLY A 571 -16.33 -0.51 17.62
CA GLY A 571 -15.97 0.91 17.53
C GLY A 571 -14.47 1.14 17.38
N ASP A 572 -14.11 2.36 17.03
CA ASP A 572 -12.72 2.74 16.76
C ASP A 572 -12.06 3.45 17.96
N TYR A 573 -12.85 4.22 18.72
CA TYR A 573 -12.36 4.94 19.90
C TYR A 573 -13.33 4.74 21.07
N ALA A 574 -12.84 4.28 22.22
CA ALA A 574 -13.61 4.24 23.46
C ALA A 574 -13.16 5.38 24.39
N LEU A 575 -14.12 6.26 24.73
CA LEU A 575 -13.86 7.52 25.44
C LEU A 575 -14.27 7.47 26.92
N SER A 576 -15.20 6.56 27.26
CA SER A 576 -15.66 6.25 28.61
C SER A 576 -16.33 4.87 28.65
N ASP A 577 -16.84 4.45 29.81
CA ASP A 577 -17.66 3.24 30.01
C ASP A 577 -18.90 3.16 29.12
N ARG A 578 -19.31 4.28 28.52
CA ARG A 578 -20.57 4.40 27.80
C ARG A 578 -20.47 5.12 26.46
N VAL A 579 -19.39 5.86 26.20
CA VAL A 579 -19.18 6.58 24.93
C VAL A 579 -18.16 5.86 24.08
N CYS A 580 -18.58 5.48 22.87
CA CYS A 580 -17.71 4.91 21.85
C CYS A 580 -17.96 5.58 20.51
N VAL A 581 -16.90 5.81 19.75
CA VAL A 581 -16.91 6.49 18.47
C VAL A 581 -16.51 5.50 17.37
N GLU A 582 -17.35 5.39 16.35
CA GLU A 582 -16.99 4.84 15.04
C GLU A 582 -16.61 6.01 14.14
N ARG A 583 -15.44 5.97 13.49
CA ARG A 583 -14.99 6.97 12.54
C ARG A 583 -15.12 6.42 11.12
N LYS A 584 -15.66 7.23 10.22
CA LYS A 584 -15.78 6.88 8.80
C LYS A 584 -15.36 8.06 7.94
N THR A 585 -14.51 7.83 6.96
CA THR A 585 -14.30 8.84 5.91
C THR A 585 -15.55 8.94 5.04
N THR A 586 -15.77 10.09 4.42
CA THR A 586 -16.81 10.27 3.40
C THR A 586 -16.76 9.19 2.33
N SER A 587 -15.57 8.85 1.82
CA SER A 587 -15.39 7.76 0.84
C SER A 587 -15.81 6.40 1.37
N ASP A 588 -15.46 6.06 2.60
CA ASP A 588 -15.78 4.76 3.17
C ASP A 588 -17.29 4.65 3.43
N LEU A 589 -17.92 5.72 3.94
CA LEU A 589 -19.36 5.78 4.12
C LEU A 589 -20.08 5.58 2.78
N LEU A 590 -19.62 6.25 1.73
CA LEU A 590 -20.24 6.19 0.41
C LEU A 590 -20.06 4.81 -0.25
N SER A 591 -18.92 4.15 -0.03
CA SER A 591 -18.68 2.78 -0.52
C SER A 591 -19.74 1.77 -0.03
N THR A 592 -20.33 2.00 1.16
CA THR A 592 -21.36 1.13 1.74
C THR A 592 -22.69 1.15 0.97
N VAL A 593 -22.92 2.17 0.13
CA VAL A 593 -24.07 2.23 -0.78
C VAL A 593 -23.90 1.25 -1.94
N THR A 594 -22.66 1.06 -2.41
CA THR A 594 -22.36 0.36 -3.65
C THR A 594 -21.98 -1.09 -3.46
N ASP A 595 -21.33 -1.44 -2.35
CA ASP A 595 -20.97 -2.82 -2.04
C ASP A 595 -22.13 -3.54 -1.34
N LYS A 596 -22.49 -4.72 -1.86
CA LYS A 596 -23.63 -5.53 -1.37
C LYS A 596 -23.41 -6.16 0.02
N GLY A 597 -22.33 -5.79 0.72
CA GLY A 597 -22.06 -6.17 2.12
C GLY A 597 -22.40 -5.03 3.06
N ARG A 598 -23.51 -5.16 3.80
CA ARG A 598 -24.05 -4.18 4.76
C ARG A 598 -23.21 -4.04 6.04
N ASN A 599 -21.90 -3.88 5.92
CA ASN A 599 -20.99 -3.93 7.07
C ASN A 599 -21.18 -2.73 8.02
N LEU A 600 -21.42 -1.52 7.50
CA LEU A 600 -21.61 -0.32 8.35
C LEU A 600 -22.82 -0.45 9.29
N PHE A 601 -23.97 -0.89 8.80
CA PHE A 601 -25.16 -1.03 9.65
C PHE A 601 -24.99 -2.13 10.71
N THR A 602 -24.18 -3.15 10.42
CA THR A 602 -23.83 -4.18 11.40
C THR A 602 -22.93 -3.58 12.48
N GLN A 603 -21.86 -2.87 12.09
CA GLN A 603 -20.97 -2.15 13.02
C GLN A 603 -21.74 -1.15 13.90
N LEU A 604 -22.64 -0.36 13.30
CA LEU A 604 -23.48 0.60 14.02
C LEU A 604 -24.51 -0.09 14.92
N SER A 605 -25.04 -1.25 14.52
CA SER A 605 -25.89 -2.05 15.39
C SER A 605 -25.10 -2.59 16.58
N ASP A 606 -23.88 -3.05 16.36
CA ASP A 606 -23.05 -3.64 17.39
C ASP A 606 -22.57 -2.56 18.38
N ILE A 607 -22.21 -1.36 17.91
CA ILE A 607 -21.74 -0.28 18.80
C ILE A 607 -22.91 0.24 19.63
N ALA A 608 -24.11 0.36 19.07
CA ALA A 608 -25.32 0.78 19.77
C ALA A 608 -25.86 -0.27 20.76
N ARG A 609 -25.52 -1.55 20.53
CA ARG A 609 -25.79 -2.64 21.47
C ARG A 609 -24.83 -2.65 22.64
N ASN A 610 -23.56 -2.32 22.43
CA ASN A 610 -22.55 -2.41 23.50
C ASN A 610 -22.40 -1.09 24.29
N TYR A 611 -22.59 0.06 23.67
CA TYR A 611 -22.41 1.37 24.31
C TYR A 611 -23.74 2.12 24.47
N GLU A 612 -23.91 2.84 25.60
CA GLU A 612 -25.10 3.68 25.85
C GLU A 612 -25.14 4.89 24.90
N ARG A 613 -23.96 5.42 24.54
CA ARG A 613 -23.75 6.63 23.77
C ARG A 613 -22.80 6.36 22.60
N PRO A 614 -23.22 5.55 21.61
CA PRO A 614 -22.46 5.42 20.37
C PRO A 614 -22.44 6.76 19.62
N ILE A 615 -21.37 7.08 18.92
CA ILE A 615 -21.27 8.27 18.06
C ILE A 615 -20.63 7.83 16.74
N LEU A 616 -21.17 8.30 15.62
CA LEU A 616 -20.54 8.20 14.31
C LEU A 616 -19.89 9.53 13.95
N ILE A 617 -18.57 9.54 13.71
CA ILE A 617 -17.89 10.69 13.10
C ILE A 617 -17.71 10.45 11.61
N ILE A 618 -18.21 11.38 10.79
CA ILE A 618 -17.98 11.39 9.34
C ILE A 618 -16.93 12.44 9.02
N GLU A 619 -15.75 12.00 8.61
CA GLU A 619 -14.62 12.87 8.27
C GLU A 619 -14.56 13.14 6.75
N GLY A 620 -14.65 14.40 6.35
CA GLY A 620 -14.44 14.87 4.99
C GLY A 620 -15.47 15.90 4.50
N ARG A 621 -15.09 16.66 3.47
CA ARG A 621 -15.90 17.74 2.87
C ARG A 621 -16.75 17.30 1.67
N ASP A 622 -16.55 16.09 1.17
CA ASP A 622 -16.97 15.63 -0.16
C ASP A 622 -18.19 14.71 -0.13
N LEU A 623 -18.91 14.61 1.00
CA LEU A 623 -20.03 13.70 1.22
C LEU A 623 -21.08 13.70 0.09
N TYR A 624 -21.46 14.87 -0.43
CA TYR A 624 -22.45 15.00 -1.51
C TYR A 624 -21.85 15.12 -2.91
N THR A 625 -20.53 14.99 -3.05
CA THR A 625 -19.83 15.32 -4.29
C THR A 625 -19.39 14.09 -5.09
N GLN A 626 -19.55 12.85 -4.59
CA GLN A 626 -19.12 11.64 -5.31
C GLN A 626 -20.16 11.13 -6.33
N ARG A 627 -19.70 10.82 -7.55
CA ARG A 627 -20.52 10.62 -8.78
C ARG A 627 -21.54 9.50 -8.80
N ARG A 628 -21.40 8.52 -7.94
CA ARG A 628 -22.06 7.22 -8.11
C ARG A 628 -23.27 7.04 -7.22
N ILE A 629 -23.57 8.03 -6.38
CA ILE A 629 -24.57 7.89 -5.33
C ILE A 629 -25.50 9.10 -5.41
N HIS A 630 -26.79 8.81 -5.57
CA HIS A 630 -27.82 9.84 -5.61
C HIS A 630 -27.92 10.53 -4.23
N PRO A 631 -28.09 11.87 -4.14
CA PRO A 631 -28.17 12.59 -2.86
C PRO A 631 -29.23 12.04 -1.89
N ASN A 632 -30.37 11.58 -2.41
CA ASN A 632 -31.40 10.95 -1.57
C ASN A 632 -30.98 9.62 -0.95
N ALA A 633 -30.07 8.87 -1.57
CA ALA A 633 -29.52 7.65 -0.96
C ALA A 633 -28.62 8.00 0.24
N ILE A 634 -27.83 9.07 0.12
CA ILE A 634 -27.00 9.60 1.23
C ILE A 634 -27.90 10.05 2.37
N ARG A 635 -28.92 10.87 2.08
CA ARG A 635 -29.91 11.32 3.07
C ARG A 635 -30.62 10.14 3.73
N GLY A 636 -30.98 9.12 2.95
CA GLY A 636 -31.59 7.89 3.46
C GLY A 636 -30.70 7.15 4.45
N ILE A 637 -29.39 7.05 4.18
CA ILE A 637 -28.43 6.45 5.11
C ILE A 637 -28.29 7.28 6.37
N LEU A 638 -28.07 8.59 6.25
CA LEU A 638 -27.93 9.47 7.42
C LEU A 638 -29.18 9.44 8.32
N ALA A 639 -30.36 9.42 7.69
CA ALA A 639 -31.64 9.27 8.38
C ALA A 639 -31.74 7.90 9.09
N ALA A 640 -31.41 6.80 8.40
CA ALA A 640 -31.43 5.46 9.00
C ALA A 640 -30.47 5.35 10.20
N ILE A 641 -29.24 5.86 10.07
CA ILE A 641 -28.24 5.85 11.16
C ILE A 641 -28.77 6.60 12.38
N THR A 642 -29.36 7.77 12.17
CA THR A 642 -29.83 8.64 13.26
C THR A 642 -31.13 8.12 13.88
N VAL A 643 -32.08 7.67 13.06
CA VAL A 643 -33.46 7.34 13.49
C VAL A 643 -33.60 5.86 13.81
N ASP A 644 -33.09 4.97 12.98
CA ASP A 644 -33.27 3.52 13.17
C ASP A 644 -32.23 2.98 14.17
N PHE A 645 -30.97 3.36 14.00
CA PHE A 645 -29.87 2.88 14.86
C PHE A 645 -29.63 3.75 16.10
N HIS A 646 -30.28 4.92 16.19
CA HIS A 646 -30.13 5.86 17.30
C HIS A 646 -28.68 6.28 17.56
N VAL A 647 -27.88 6.41 16.48
CA VAL A 647 -26.48 6.83 16.56
C VAL A 647 -26.36 8.29 16.11
N PRO A 648 -26.02 9.23 17.01
CA PRO A 648 -25.68 10.60 16.66
C PRO A 648 -24.53 10.69 15.67
N ILE A 649 -24.65 11.61 14.72
CA ILE A 649 -23.66 11.84 13.68
C ILE A 649 -22.99 13.20 13.94
N ILE A 650 -21.65 13.22 13.95
CA ILE A 650 -20.86 14.45 13.95
C ILE A 650 -20.06 14.48 12.65
N GLN A 651 -20.14 15.57 11.89
CA GLN A 651 -19.34 15.73 10.69
C GLN A 651 -18.12 16.59 11.00
N THR A 652 -16.96 16.15 10.56
CA THR A 652 -15.68 16.85 10.70
C THR A 652 -15.05 17.02 9.32
N THR A 653 -14.22 18.04 9.16
CA THR A 653 -13.62 18.37 7.87
C THR A 653 -12.28 17.69 7.64
N ASP A 654 -11.52 17.46 8.70
CA ASP A 654 -10.19 16.87 8.66
C ASP A 654 -9.83 16.11 9.97
N PRO A 655 -8.69 15.40 10.00
CA PRO A 655 -8.25 14.66 11.19
C PRO A 655 -7.98 15.51 12.43
N GLU A 656 -7.57 16.77 12.27
CA GLU A 656 -7.29 17.68 13.39
C GLU A 656 -8.59 18.05 14.11
N GLU A 657 -9.63 18.42 13.34
CA GLU A 657 -10.96 18.67 13.88
C GLU A 657 -11.57 17.41 14.52
N THR A 658 -11.37 16.25 13.90
CA THR A 658 -11.81 14.96 14.44
C THR A 658 -11.17 14.65 15.79
N ALA A 659 -9.86 14.82 15.91
CA ALA A 659 -9.14 14.64 17.17
C ALA A 659 -9.61 15.64 18.24
N ALA A 660 -9.80 16.91 17.88
CA ALA A 660 -10.27 17.94 18.80
C ALA A 660 -11.64 17.60 19.40
N ILE A 661 -12.58 17.11 18.58
CA ILE A 661 -13.91 16.68 19.05
C ILE A 661 -13.80 15.45 19.95
N ILE A 662 -13.06 14.41 19.52
CA ILE A 662 -12.87 13.19 20.30
C ILE A 662 -12.25 13.52 21.67
N TYR A 663 -11.17 14.32 21.70
CA TYR A 663 -10.50 14.74 22.92
C TYR A 663 -11.44 15.53 23.85
N THR A 664 -12.22 16.45 23.30
CA THR A 664 -13.18 17.26 24.08
C THR A 664 -14.25 16.38 24.71
N ILE A 665 -14.78 15.40 23.99
CA ILE A 665 -15.78 14.46 24.52
C ILE A 665 -15.16 13.62 25.65
N ALA A 666 -13.96 13.06 25.42
CA ALA A 666 -13.26 12.24 26.41
C ALA A 666 -12.93 13.02 27.68
N LYS A 667 -12.39 14.25 27.54
CA LYS A 667 -12.09 15.15 28.66
C LYS A 667 -13.35 15.37 29.49
N ARG A 668 -14.47 15.78 28.87
CA ARG A 668 -15.73 16.04 29.59
C ARG A 668 -16.31 14.80 30.29
N GLU A 669 -16.24 13.62 29.69
CA GLU A 669 -16.74 12.40 30.35
C GLU A 669 -15.86 11.98 31.54
N GLN A 670 -14.54 12.18 31.46
CA GLN A 670 -13.59 11.75 32.49
C GLN A 670 -13.36 12.77 33.60
N THR A 671 -13.23 14.06 33.27
CA THR A 671 -13.00 15.12 34.26
C THR A 671 -14.31 15.59 34.88
N ASP A 672 -15.27 16.01 34.05
CA ASP A 672 -16.47 16.69 34.55
C ASP A 672 -17.48 15.68 35.13
N LYS A 673 -17.60 14.52 34.48
CA LYS A 673 -18.55 13.46 34.89
C LYS A 673 -17.91 12.31 35.66
N LYS A 674 -16.58 12.35 35.87
CA LYS A 674 -15.82 11.36 36.64
C LYS A 674 -16.09 9.90 36.22
N ARG A 675 -16.29 9.65 34.92
CA ARG A 675 -16.56 8.31 34.40
C ARG A 675 -15.26 7.52 34.23
N SER A 676 -15.31 6.25 34.60
CA SER A 676 -14.24 5.28 34.36
C SER A 676 -14.18 4.90 32.89
N LEU A 677 -12.99 4.70 32.33
CA LEU A 677 -12.86 4.04 31.03
C LEU A 677 -13.00 2.52 31.18
N HIS A 678 -13.79 1.91 30.32
CA HIS A 678 -13.85 0.45 30.16
C HIS A 678 -13.60 0.10 28.69
N GLN A 679 -12.90 -1.01 28.47
CA GLN A 679 -12.62 -1.58 27.14
C GLN A 679 -13.90 -2.12 26.46
N HIS A 680 -14.84 -2.60 27.26
CA HIS A 680 -16.11 -3.16 26.82
C HIS A 680 -17.27 -2.27 27.28
N GLY A 681 -18.13 -1.90 26.34
CA GLY A 681 -19.34 -1.15 26.64
C GLY A 681 -20.29 -1.98 27.50
N LYS A 682 -20.82 -1.39 28.58
CA LYS A 682 -21.84 -2.02 29.42
C LYS A 682 -23.24 -1.66 28.91
N LYS A 683 -23.74 -2.45 27.96
CA LYS A 683 -25.19 -2.67 27.85
C LYS A 683 -25.50 -4.15 28.07
N THR A 684 -26.26 -4.37 29.13
CA THR A 684 -26.81 -5.65 29.58
C THR A 684 -27.58 -6.38 28.47
N SER A 685 -27.53 -7.71 28.52
CA SER A 685 -28.34 -8.70 27.78
C SER A 685 -29.71 -8.21 27.30
N GLN A 686 -30.12 -8.62 26.09
CA GLN A 686 -31.45 -8.40 25.50
C GLN A 686 -32.57 -8.31 26.55
N THR A 687 -33.43 -7.30 26.47
CA THR A 687 -34.59 -7.20 27.37
C THR A 687 -35.50 -8.42 27.21
N LEU A 688 -36.25 -8.82 28.24
CA LEU A 688 -37.18 -9.97 28.17
C LEU A 688 -38.12 -9.86 26.95
N LYS A 689 -38.56 -8.65 26.62
CA LYS A 689 -39.37 -8.35 25.43
C LYS A 689 -38.63 -8.67 24.13
N GLU A 690 -37.38 -8.23 23.99
CA GLU A 690 -36.54 -8.50 22.81
C GLU A 690 -36.19 -9.98 22.68
N GLN A 691 -35.93 -10.66 23.81
CA GLN A 691 -35.74 -12.12 23.83
C GLN A 691 -37.00 -12.84 23.35
N GLN A 692 -38.18 -12.40 23.80
CA GLN A 692 -39.45 -12.99 23.39
C GLN A 692 -39.74 -12.80 21.90
N GLU A 693 -39.53 -11.58 21.38
CA GLU A 693 -39.67 -11.28 19.95
C GLU A 693 -38.68 -12.09 19.11
N TYR A 694 -37.44 -12.25 19.59
CA TYR A 694 -36.39 -13.01 18.91
C TYR A 694 -36.73 -14.50 18.78
N VAL A 695 -37.13 -15.15 19.88
CA VAL A 695 -37.49 -16.58 19.91
C VAL A 695 -38.59 -16.88 18.88
N ILE A 696 -39.64 -16.07 18.80
CA ILE A 696 -40.72 -16.28 17.84
C ILE A 696 -40.27 -15.96 16.40
N SER A 697 -39.47 -14.92 16.19
CA SER A 697 -38.95 -14.56 14.86
C SER A 697 -37.93 -15.58 14.29
N SER A 698 -37.39 -16.46 15.13
CA SER A 698 -36.45 -17.49 14.70
C SER A 698 -37.10 -18.65 13.94
N ILE A 699 -38.43 -18.81 14.06
CA ILE A 699 -39.19 -19.79 13.30
C ILE A 699 -39.30 -19.33 11.84
N SER A 700 -38.93 -20.21 10.90
CA SER A 700 -38.95 -19.91 9.48
C SER A 700 -40.33 -19.40 9.03
N ASN A 701 -40.33 -18.37 8.17
CA ASN A 701 -41.52 -17.64 7.69
C ASN A 701 -42.20 -16.71 8.70
N ILE A 702 -41.55 -16.38 9.83
CA ILE A 702 -42.01 -15.36 10.78
C ILE A 702 -41.06 -14.17 10.81
N GLY A 703 -41.52 -13.01 10.35
CA GLY A 703 -40.78 -11.76 10.47
C GLY A 703 -40.99 -11.05 11.82
N PRO A 704 -40.18 -10.03 12.17
CA PRO A 704 -40.29 -9.29 13.43
C PRO A 704 -41.68 -8.67 13.68
N VAL A 705 -42.36 -8.24 12.61
CA VAL A 705 -43.71 -7.66 12.69
C VAL A 705 -44.76 -8.73 13.06
N ALA A 706 -44.64 -9.93 12.49
CA ALA A 706 -45.52 -11.04 12.80
C ALA A 706 -45.29 -11.56 14.22
N ALA A 707 -44.03 -11.67 14.65
CA ALA A 707 -43.66 -12.04 16.01
C ALA A 707 -44.25 -11.09 17.07
N ARG A 708 -44.19 -9.77 16.83
CA ARG A 708 -44.83 -8.78 17.71
C ARG A 708 -46.34 -8.92 17.77
N LYS A 709 -47.01 -9.12 16.62
CA LYS A 709 -48.46 -9.31 16.58
C LYS A 709 -48.89 -10.55 17.37
N LEU A 710 -48.18 -11.67 17.19
CA LEU A 710 -48.40 -12.91 17.93
C LEU A 710 -48.24 -12.69 19.44
N LEU A 711 -47.15 -12.04 19.87
CA LEU A 711 -46.88 -11.77 21.29
C LEU A 711 -47.84 -10.74 21.90
N GLN A 712 -48.31 -9.77 21.12
CA GLN A 712 -49.32 -8.81 21.56
C GLN A 712 -50.70 -9.46 21.76
N HIS A 713 -51.04 -10.44 20.91
CA HIS A 713 -52.30 -11.16 20.96
C HIS A 713 -52.29 -12.22 22.07
N PHE A 714 -51.36 -13.18 22.00
CA PHE A 714 -51.28 -14.33 22.90
C PHE A 714 -50.54 -14.06 24.23
N LYS A 715 -49.94 -12.87 24.39
CA LYS A 715 -49.27 -12.38 25.61
C LYS A 715 -48.02 -13.14 26.08
N SER A 716 -47.77 -14.36 25.60
CA SER A 716 -46.60 -15.17 25.97
C SER A 716 -46.18 -16.13 24.87
N ILE A 717 -44.91 -16.54 24.85
CA ILE A 717 -44.40 -17.58 23.94
C ILE A 717 -45.20 -18.88 24.14
N ARG A 718 -45.42 -19.29 25.39
CA ARG A 718 -46.11 -20.54 25.71
C ARG A 718 -47.49 -20.60 25.04
N ALA A 719 -48.27 -19.52 25.14
CA ALA A 719 -49.60 -19.44 24.53
C ALA A 719 -49.54 -19.56 23.00
N ILE A 720 -48.52 -18.97 22.35
CA ILE A 720 -48.31 -19.11 20.89
C ILE A 720 -47.98 -20.57 20.52
N THR A 721 -47.10 -21.22 21.30
CA THR A 721 -46.68 -22.62 21.04
C THR A 721 -47.77 -23.65 21.31
N SER A 722 -48.75 -23.32 22.16
CA SER A 722 -49.90 -24.18 22.47
C SER A 722 -51.15 -23.87 21.65
N ALA A 723 -51.15 -22.79 20.87
CA ALA A 723 -52.31 -22.36 20.08
C ALA A 723 -52.65 -23.38 18.97
N SER A 724 -53.94 -23.49 18.67
CA SER A 724 -54.43 -24.29 17.54
C SER A 724 -54.07 -23.60 16.21
N GLU A 725 -54.12 -24.37 15.12
CA GLU A 725 -53.86 -23.81 13.79
C GLU A 725 -54.88 -22.71 13.44
N ASP A 726 -56.14 -22.92 13.80
CA ASP A 726 -57.23 -21.97 13.58
C ASP A 726 -56.96 -20.66 14.35
N GLU A 727 -56.61 -20.75 15.64
CA GLU A 727 -56.27 -19.59 16.48
C GLU A 727 -55.06 -18.79 15.95
N LEU A 728 -54.06 -19.46 15.39
CA LEU A 728 -52.90 -18.79 14.79
C LEU A 728 -53.27 -18.06 13.50
N THR A 729 -54.18 -18.61 12.70
CA THR A 729 -54.62 -18.02 11.42
C THR A 729 -55.60 -16.85 11.57
N GLU A 730 -56.21 -16.66 12.74
CA GLU A 730 -57.02 -15.47 13.05
C GLU A 730 -56.18 -14.18 13.07
N ILE A 731 -54.85 -14.28 13.26
CA ILE A 731 -53.97 -13.13 13.29
C ILE A 731 -53.61 -12.66 11.87
N GLY A 732 -54.04 -11.44 11.54
CA GLY A 732 -53.75 -10.80 10.26
C GLY A 732 -52.26 -10.76 9.91
N GLY A 733 -51.87 -11.57 8.92
CA GLY A 733 -50.49 -11.76 8.44
C GLY A 733 -49.92 -13.15 8.69
N ILE A 734 -50.65 -14.04 9.37
CA ILE A 734 -50.28 -15.45 9.57
C ILE A 734 -51.14 -16.31 8.64
N GLY A 735 -50.54 -16.84 7.57
CA GLY A 735 -51.22 -17.78 6.68
C GLY A 735 -51.13 -19.23 7.19
N LYS A 736 -51.95 -20.12 6.62
CA LYS A 736 -52.01 -21.54 6.99
C LYS A 736 -50.64 -22.22 7.04
N LYS A 737 -49.79 -21.99 6.04
CA LYS A 737 -48.41 -22.51 5.99
C LYS A 737 -47.52 -22.03 7.14
N THR A 738 -47.71 -20.80 7.62
CA THR A 738 -46.95 -20.25 8.74
C THR A 738 -47.46 -20.83 10.07
N ALA A 739 -48.77 -21.00 10.23
CA ALA A 739 -49.39 -21.63 11.38
C ALA A 739 -48.96 -23.11 11.52
N GLU A 740 -49.02 -23.88 10.42
CA GLU A 740 -48.52 -25.25 10.35
C GLU A 740 -47.05 -25.33 10.78
N ARG A 741 -46.19 -24.43 10.28
CA ARG A 741 -44.75 -24.42 10.61
C ARG A 741 -44.47 -24.06 12.07
N ILE A 742 -45.21 -23.13 12.67
CA ILE A 742 -45.11 -22.82 14.11
C ILE A 742 -45.35 -24.09 14.92
N ARG A 743 -46.43 -24.82 14.60
CA ARG A 743 -46.77 -26.05 15.32
C ARG A 743 -45.76 -27.15 15.07
N GLU A 744 -45.30 -27.33 13.84
CA GLU A 744 -44.28 -28.33 13.50
C GLU A 744 -43.00 -28.11 14.33
N VAL A 745 -42.50 -26.88 14.41
CA VAL A 745 -41.25 -26.56 15.13
C VAL A 745 -41.42 -26.67 16.65
N THR A 746 -42.59 -26.35 17.18
CA THR A 746 -42.81 -26.22 18.63
C THR A 746 -43.41 -27.47 19.29
N GLN A 747 -44.09 -28.33 18.51
CA GLN A 747 -44.82 -29.51 19.01
C GLN A 747 -44.22 -30.84 18.54
N SER A 748 -43.32 -30.85 17.55
CA SER A 748 -42.65 -32.08 17.14
C SER A 748 -41.63 -32.51 18.18
N GLN A 749 -41.48 -33.83 18.37
CA GLN A 749 -40.34 -34.35 19.12
C GLN A 749 -39.04 -34.00 18.40
N TYR A 750 -38.04 -33.58 19.19
CA TYR A 750 -36.71 -33.31 18.68
C TYR A 750 -36.11 -34.58 18.07
N LYS A 751 -35.87 -34.56 16.76
CA LYS A 751 -35.18 -35.62 16.02
C LYS A 751 -33.71 -35.28 15.98
N GLY A 752 -33.02 -35.58 17.08
CA GLY A 752 -31.55 -35.52 17.18
C GLY A 752 -30.92 -36.63 16.38
#